data_AF-W5JS84-F1
#
_entry.id   AF-W5JS84-F1
#
_cell.length_a   1.000
_cell.length_b   1.000
_cell.length_c   1.000
_cell.angle_alpha   90.00
_cell.angle_beta   90.00
_cell.angle_gamma   90.00
#
_symmetry.space_group_name_H-M   'P 1'
#
loop_
_entity.id
_entity.type
_entity.pdbx_description
1 polymer ?
#
loop_
_entity_poly.entity_id
_entity_poly.type
_entity_poly.pdbx_seq_one_letter_code
_entity_poly.pdbx_strand_id
1 'polypeptide(L)'
;MEIEKLRVLFNDKFEKIKTLKEEEMDLVLKRNARATYVQQELVLIGQLMGDRSVVEVTNIEDPRYEPDERPETIIRTEDSEVPAAPYISPSVERLLELEELERERRRQELLADDFKARALVTMMDGVLEHRWEDEIKKSLPLPQCLEIGKEPQHYNETDIREVKEYEEASAVLHQDRLRYRQMLQEEFQELAASLDQQIKRFNTAVAKLTLEKIIIESAIRQEEMRILRATLYNHSRMIYEANADRLREQIDRTAKYIDTLTEMANEFQEKAADYRNTYDTLRAKDRLLDKQFKINFSDTAQSALVDQAYKIFKRRPKTQLRSIVTVSVFQDMAKRIVAKKTAGTHGNLLLPRECQDYLGHCETLDQPTNCPAGMDASLWQTLTKMRRIKIESEFRLKSCELMLSDAEAAIGALQREITNKRSVLTAFEQSLEELQNERFEAATNRTVQLVMKRGWIEIQQTGRTTDFANCVLIHRTDVEDINAIIRRAGAKKLNAMVNAALFRRKIIYQEWEHRALKLQLRDLRDQLATVEKCKITKEVQSWLKMKGMKRTEDLSQLALEKKIRNAVQNEEELLMELYVYQGDDRLDRAFGINGDIEQRIAVKRKENKLLDQETRALNIDVTEQHLQRDTELEQTEQKATQDRMAAIVERARLVRLVQAQHTHILELGTMLELQRLKTYPTLTASTSVMTHNAHHLLSN
;
A
#
# COMPACT_ATOMS: atom_id res chain seq x y z
N MET A 1 -0.76 -31.49 -3.68
CA MET A 1 -1.88 -32.08 -4.44
C MET A 1 -2.59 -31.07 -5.34
N GLU A 2 -3.11 -29.95 -4.85
CA GLU A 2 -3.85 -28.99 -5.71
C GLU A 2 -2.94 -28.24 -6.70
N ILE A 3 -1.76 -27.78 -6.26
CA ILE A 3 -0.74 -27.14 -7.13
C ILE A 3 -0.34 -28.06 -8.29
N GLU A 4 -0.18 -29.35 -8.02
CA GLU A 4 0.27 -30.32 -9.02
C GLU A 4 -0.81 -30.59 -10.08
N LYS A 5 -2.08 -30.66 -9.66
CA LYS A 5 -3.22 -30.72 -10.59
C LYS A 5 -3.27 -29.50 -11.52
N LEU A 6 -3.02 -28.31 -10.98
CA LEU A 6 -2.97 -27.06 -11.77
C LEU A 6 -1.83 -27.07 -12.79
N ARG A 7 -0.66 -27.58 -12.41
CA ARG A 7 0.50 -27.73 -13.32
C ARG A 7 0.21 -28.72 -14.45
N VAL A 8 -0.34 -29.89 -14.12
CA VAL A 8 -0.73 -30.89 -15.13
C VAL A 8 -1.76 -30.32 -16.11
N LEU A 9 -2.79 -29.62 -15.60
CA LEU A 9 -3.81 -28.99 -16.45
C LEU A 9 -3.22 -27.95 -17.42
N PHE A 10 -2.22 -27.17 -16.99
CA PHE A 10 -1.54 -26.24 -17.89
C PHE A 10 -0.69 -26.98 -18.93
N ASN A 11 0.05 -28.00 -18.53
CA ASN A 11 0.87 -28.80 -19.43
C ASN A 11 0.03 -29.44 -20.53
N ASP A 12 -1.14 -30.00 -20.21
CA ASP A 12 -2.05 -30.58 -21.20
C ASP A 12 -2.54 -29.56 -22.23
N LYS A 13 -2.78 -28.31 -21.79
CA LYS A 13 -3.19 -27.22 -22.69
C LYS A 13 -2.02 -26.71 -23.53
N PHE A 14 -0.83 -26.67 -22.96
CA PHE A 14 0.38 -26.27 -23.66
C PHE A 14 0.73 -27.26 -24.77
N GLU A 15 0.69 -28.57 -24.50
CA GLU A 15 0.94 -29.61 -25.53
C GLU A 15 -0.07 -29.54 -26.69
N LYS A 16 -1.34 -29.19 -26.41
CA LYS A 16 -2.35 -28.96 -27.47
C LYS A 16 -2.01 -27.76 -28.37
N ILE A 17 -1.47 -26.68 -27.82
CA ILE A 17 -1.06 -25.52 -28.62
C ILE A 17 0.24 -25.79 -29.36
N LYS A 18 1.15 -26.58 -28.77
CA LYS A 18 2.39 -27.01 -29.41
C LYS A 18 2.11 -27.86 -30.67
N THR A 19 1.26 -28.87 -30.55
CA THR A 19 0.82 -29.71 -31.68
C THR A 19 0.10 -28.87 -32.74
N LEU A 20 -0.80 -27.98 -32.33
CA LEU A 20 -1.47 -27.06 -33.27
C LEU A 20 -0.48 -26.13 -33.98
N LYS A 21 0.60 -25.70 -33.31
CA LYS A 21 1.66 -24.91 -33.95
C LYS A 21 2.35 -25.71 -35.05
N GLU A 22 2.71 -26.96 -34.80
CA GLU A 22 3.32 -27.84 -35.80
C GLU A 22 2.42 -27.98 -37.05
N GLU A 23 1.12 -28.21 -36.84
CA GLU A 23 0.14 -28.30 -37.93
C GLU A 23 0.01 -27.00 -38.74
N GLU A 24 -0.08 -25.84 -38.07
CA GLU A 24 -0.19 -24.54 -38.75
C GLU A 24 1.10 -24.19 -39.50
N MET A 25 2.27 -24.52 -38.96
CA MET A 25 3.57 -24.31 -39.63
C MET A 25 3.65 -25.11 -40.94
N ASP A 26 3.26 -26.39 -40.93
CA ASP A 26 3.22 -27.23 -42.12
C ASP A 26 2.25 -26.68 -43.19
N LEU A 27 1.12 -26.13 -42.76
CA LEU A 27 0.15 -25.50 -43.65
C LEU A 27 0.65 -24.19 -44.24
N VAL A 28 1.39 -23.39 -43.48
CA VAL A 28 2.04 -22.16 -43.97
C VAL A 28 3.10 -22.51 -45.00
N LEU A 29 3.95 -23.51 -44.76
CA LEU A 29 4.96 -23.96 -45.72
C LEU A 29 4.33 -24.38 -47.05
N LYS A 30 3.23 -25.16 -47.02
CA LYS A 30 2.50 -25.57 -48.24
C LYS A 30 1.93 -24.37 -49.01
N ARG A 31 1.40 -23.36 -48.31
CA ARG A 31 0.83 -22.16 -48.93
C ARG A 31 1.89 -21.20 -49.44
N ASN A 32 3.00 -21.04 -48.73
CA ASN A 32 4.16 -20.27 -49.19
C ASN A 32 4.75 -20.88 -50.46
N ALA A 33 4.86 -22.21 -50.54
CA ALA A 33 5.28 -22.90 -51.76
C ALA A 33 4.32 -22.65 -52.95
N ARG A 34 3.00 -22.57 -52.70
CA ARG A 34 2.04 -22.20 -53.74
C ARG A 34 2.16 -20.71 -54.11
N ALA A 35 2.36 -19.83 -53.14
CA ALA A 35 2.52 -18.41 -53.37
C ALA A 35 3.80 -18.07 -54.16
N THR A 36 4.92 -18.76 -53.88
CA THR A 36 6.16 -18.62 -54.67
C THR A 36 5.97 -19.11 -56.10
N TYR A 37 5.23 -20.21 -56.30
CA TYR A 37 4.85 -20.69 -57.64
C TYR A 37 4.00 -19.66 -58.40
N VAL A 38 2.93 -19.14 -57.79
CA VAL A 38 2.07 -18.10 -58.39
C VAL A 38 2.87 -16.83 -58.73
N GLN A 39 3.82 -16.45 -57.87
CA GLN A 39 4.70 -15.32 -58.10
C GLN A 39 5.65 -15.53 -59.28
N GLN A 40 6.23 -16.73 -59.43
CA GLN A 40 7.05 -17.09 -60.59
C GLN A 40 6.23 -17.06 -61.89
N GLU A 41 4.99 -17.57 -61.85
CA GLU A 41 4.06 -17.53 -62.98
C GLU A 41 3.68 -16.08 -63.37
N LEU A 42 3.45 -15.20 -62.40
CA LEU A 42 3.19 -13.77 -62.64
C LEU A 42 4.39 -13.06 -63.30
N VAL A 43 5.62 -13.38 -62.89
CA VAL A 43 6.84 -12.85 -63.52
C VAL A 43 6.96 -13.34 -64.96
N LEU A 44 6.72 -14.63 -65.21
CA LEU A 44 6.76 -15.23 -66.54
C LEU A 44 5.75 -14.57 -67.49
N ILE A 45 4.50 -14.39 -67.04
CA ILE A 45 3.46 -13.74 -67.85
C ILE A 45 3.77 -12.25 -68.08
N GLY A 46 4.32 -11.55 -67.09
CA GLY A 46 4.79 -10.16 -67.26
C GLY A 46 5.89 -10.03 -68.32
N GLN A 47 6.85 -10.96 -68.34
CA GLN A 47 7.91 -11.01 -69.37
C GLN A 47 7.32 -11.27 -70.77
N LEU A 48 6.36 -12.20 -70.89
CA LEU A 48 5.69 -12.53 -72.16
C LEU A 48 4.82 -11.39 -72.71
N MET A 49 4.36 -10.48 -71.86
CA MET A 49 3.56 -9.31 -72.21
C MET A 49 4.41 -8.09 -72.62
N GLY A 50 5.74 -8.16 -72.46
CA GLY A 50 6.64 -7.05 -72.79
C GLY A 50 6.62 -5.89 -71.79
N ASP A 51 6.05 -6.11 -70.60
CA ASP A 51 6.02 -5.10 -69.54
C ASP A 51 7.46 -4.88 -69.02
N ARG A 52 8.00 -3.67 -69.21
CA ARG A 52 9.31 -3.27 -68.68
C ARG A 52 9.29 -2.97 -67.19
N SER A 53 8.12 -2.98 -66.55
CA SER A 53 8.00 -2.88 -65.11
C SER A 53 8.46 -4.19 -64.48
N VAL A 54 9.59 -4.16 -63.78
CA VAL A 54 10.05 -5.28 -62.97
C VAL A 54 8.97 -5.57 -61.94
N VAL A 55 8.27 -6.70 -62.08
CA VAL A 55 7.41 -7.20 -61.00
C VAL A 55 8.36 -7.51 -59.84
N GLU A 56 8.30 -6.71 -58.77
CA GLU A 56 9.15 -6.91 -57.60
C GLU A 56 8.86 -8.30 -57.02
N VAL A 57 9.85 -9.19 -57.11
CA VAL A 57 9.78 -10.50 -56.48
C VAL A 57 9.98 -10.28 -54.99
N THR A 58 8.88 -10.05 -54.25
CA THR A 58 8.89 -10.09 -52.78
C THR A 58 9.37 -11.45 -52.32
N ASN A 59 10.42 -11.49 -51.50
CA ASN A 59 10.91 -12.72 -50.92
C ASN A 59 9.90 -13.24 -49.89
N ILE A 60 9.33 -14.43 -50.14
CA ILE A 60 8.39 -15.06 -49.21
C ILE A 60 9.20 -15.82 -48.18
N GLU A 61 9.12 -15.38 -46.92
CA GLU A 61 9.85 -16.00 -45.82
C GLU A 61 9.08 -17.20 -45.26
N ASP A 62 9.79 -18.32 -45.14
CA ASP A 62 9.26 -19.52 -44.50
C ASP A 62 9.40 -19.45 -42.99
N PRO A 63 8.38 -19.91 -42.24
CA PRO A 63 8.40 -19.81 -40.80
C PRO A 63 9.42 -20.81 -40.23
N ARG A 64 10.18 -20.37 -39.21
CA ARG A 64 11.19 -21.17 -38.53
C ARG A 64 10.93 -21.18 -37.04
N TYR A 65 11.34 -22.25 -36.37
CA TYR A 65 11.33 -22.29 -34.91
C TYR A 65 12.49 -21.44 -34.38
N GLU A 66 12.20 -20.63 -33.37
CA GLU A 66 13.26 -20.00 -32.59
C GLU A 66 13.87 -21.03 -31.61
N PRO A 67 15.16 -20.87 -31.23
CA PRO A 67 15.83 -21.77 -30.29
C PRO A 67 15.07 -21.94 -28.97
N ASP A 68 14.47 -20.85 -28.47
CA ASP A 68 13.72 -20.81 -27.21
C ASP A 68 12.43 -21.66 -27.23
N GLU A 69 11.92 -21.95 -28.42
CA GLU A 69 10.68 -22.72 -28.60
C GLU A 69 10.91 -24.23 -28.58
N ARG A 70 12.17 -24.65 -28.69
CA ARG A 70 12.62 -26.04 -28.66
C ARG A 70 13.46 -26.25 -27.40
N PRO A 71 12.88 -26.78 -26.31
CA PRO A 71 13.59 -26.99 -25.05
C PRO A 71 14.86 -27.86 -25.22
N GLU A 72 14.87 -28.76 -26.22
CA GLU A 72 16.01 -29.64 -26.51
C GLU A 72 17.24 -28.89 -27.03
N THR A 73 17.05 -27.72 -27.67
CA THR A 73 18.14 -26.88 -28.19
C THR A 73 18.96 -26.25 -27.05
N ILE A 74 18.38 -26.06 -25.85
CA ILE A 74 19.11 -25.58 -24.67
C ILE A 74 20.19 -26.59 -24.22
N ILE A 75 19.97 -27.88 -24.47
CA ILE A 75 20.83 -28.97 -24.03
C ILE A 75 21.80 -29.40 -25.15
N ARG A 76 21.43 -29.19 -26.41
CA ARG A 76 22.17 -29.65 -27.59
C ARG A 76 22.78 -28.46 -28.32
N THR A 77 24.12 -28.41 -28.35
CA THR A 77 24.86 -27.44 -29.16
C THR A 77 24.88 -27.90 -30.62
N GLU A 78 24.50 -27.02 -31.54
CA GLU A 78 24.61 -27.29 -32.98
C GLU A 78 26.03 -26.96 -33.48
N ASP A 79 26.51 -27.67 -34.51
CA ASP A 79 27.86 -27.46 -35.08
C ASP A 79 28.05 -26.01 -35.60
N SER A 80 26.97 -25.34 -36.00
CA SER A 80 26.96 -23.93 -36.40
C SER A 80 27.18 -22.94 -35.25
N GLU A 81 26.97 -23.35 -34.00
CA GLU A 81 27.22 -22.52 -32.81
C GLU A 81 28.69 -22.60 -32.35
N VAL A 82 29.44 -23.58 -32.88
CA VAL A 82 30.86 -23.77 -32.60
C VAL A 82 31.68 -23.10 -33.72
N PRO A 83 32.32 -21.94 -33.47
CA PRO A 83 33.09 -21.22 -34.50
C PRO A 83 34.42 -21.92 -34.84
N ALA A 84 34.76 -23.01 -34.16
CA ALA A 84 35.95 -23.81 -34.44
C ALA A 84 35.62 -24.86 -35.50
N ALA A 85 36.38 -24.86 -36.60
CA ALA A 85 36.28 -25.91 -37.61
C ALA A 85 36.56 -27.27 -36.95
N PRO A 86 35.70 -28.29 -37.18
CA PRO A 86 35.92 -29.61 -36.62
C PRO A 86 37.26 -30.14 -37.13
N TYR A 87 38.06 -30.74 -36.23
CA TYR A 87 39.31 -31.37 -36.62
C TYR A 87 39.01 -32.61 -37.48
N ILE A 88 39.35 -32.53 -38.76
CA ILE A 88 39.21 -33.65 -39.70
C ILE A 88 40.49 -34.47 -39.63
N SER A 89 40.40 -35.75 -39.24
CA SER A 89 41.55 -36.64 -39.30
C SER A 89 41.86 -37.06 -40.75
N PRO A 90 43.09 -37.46 -41.09
CA PRO A 90 43.46 -37.92 -42.45
C PRO A 90 42.69 -39.17 -42.95
N SER A 91 41.97 -39.86 -42.06
CA SER A 91 41.05 -40.95 -42.41
C SER A 91 39.66 -40.45 -42.78
N VAL A 92 39.21 -39.33 -42.20
CA VAL A 92 37.93 -38.69 -42.49
C VAL A 92 38.02 -37.84 -43.76
N GLU A 93 39.15 -37.18 -44.02
CA GLU A 93 39.39 -36.47 -45.30
C GLU A 93 39.22 -37.40 -46.51
N ARG A 94 39.82 -38.60 -46.45
CA ARG A 94 39.66 -39.62 -47.51
C ARG A 94 38.22 -40.11 -47.68
N LEU A 95 37.42 -40.14 -46.62
CA LEU A 95 36.00 -40.51 -46.71
C LEU A 95 35.16 -39.39 -47.33
N LEU A 96 35.44 -38.14 -46.97
CA LEU A 96 34.79 -36.96 -47.54
C LEU A 96 35.10 -36.82 -49.04
N GLU A 97 36.36 -37.01 -49.46
CA GLU A 97 36.75 -37.00 -50.88
C GLU A 97 36.04 -38.09 -51.70
N LEU A 98 35.88 -39.30 -51.12
CA LEU A 98 35.13 -40.39 -51.76
C LEU A 98 33.64 -40.05 -51.88
N GLU A 99 33.03 -39.46 -50.85
CA GLU A 99 31.65 -38.98 -50.90
C GLU A 99 31.46 -37.82 -51.90
N GLU A 100 32.44 -36.92 -52.03
CA GLU A 100 32.44 -35.85 -53.02
C GLU A 100 32.47 -36.39 -54.44
N LEU A 101 33.36 -37.35 -54.72
CA LEU A 101 33.44 -38.04 -56.01
C LEU A 101 32.14 -38.81 -56.32
N GLU A 102 31.54 -39.48 -55.33
CA GLU A 102 30.24 -40.12 -55.50
C GLU A 102 29.12 -39.12 -55.77
N ARG A 103 29.11 -37.97 -55.08
CA ARG A 103 28.12 -36.89 -55.31
C ARG A 103 28.28 -36.26 -56.68
N GLU A 104 29.50 -36.02 -57.13
CA GLU A 104 29.79 -35.51 -58.48
C GLU A 104 29.37 -36.51 -59.54
N ARG A 105 29.65 -37.79 -59.34
CA ARG A 105 29.20 -38.86 -60.22
C ARG A 105 27.68 -38.94 -60.30
N ARG A 106 26.97 -38.88 -59.17
CA ARG A 106 25.49 -38.83 -59.16
C ARG A 106 24.94 -37.57 -59.84
N ARG A 107 25.60 -36.41 -59.70
CA ARG A 107 25.22 -35.18 -60.42
C ARG A 107 25.39 -35.36 -61.93
N GLN A 108 26.49 -35.96 -62.38
CA GLN A 108 26.72 -36.23 -63.80
C GLN A 108 25.74 -37.27 -64.36
N GLU A 109 25.38 -38.29 -63.59
CA GLU A 109 24.36 -39.29 -63.95
C GLU A 109 22.96 -38.65 -64.08
N LEU A 110 22.59 -37.73 -63.17
CA LEU A 110 21.34 -36.94 -63.26
C LEU A 110 21.31 -35.99 -64.47
N LEU A 111 22.45 -35.44 -64.88
CA LEU A 111 22.59 -34.59 -66.07
C LEU A 111 22.52 -35.39 -67.39
N ALA A 112 22.82 -36.70 -67.35
CA ALA A 112 22.83 -37.55 -68.53
C ALA A 112 21.42 -38.03 -68.94
N ASP A 113 20.49 -38.13 -67.99
CA ASP A 113 19.16 -38.72 -68.19
C ASP A 113 18.07 -37.72 -68.63
N ASP A 114 18.39 -36.90 -69.64
CA ASP A 114 17.44 -36.01 -70.32
C ASP A 114 16.66 -36.70 -71.45
N PHE A 115 16.64 -38.04 -71.48
CA PHE A 115 15.93 -38.80 -72.52
C PHE A 115 14.42 -38.63 -72.41
N LYS A 116 13.87 -38.64 -71.18
CA LYS A 116 12.44 -38.56 -70.92
C LYS A 116 11.85 -37.19 -71.26
N ALA A 117 12.57 -36.11 -70.92
CA ALA A 117 12.18 -34.74 -71.26
C ALA A 117 12.23 -34.49 -72.78
N ARG A 118 13.29 -34.95 -73.45
CA ARG A 118 13.42 -34.84 -74.91
C ARG A 118 12.38 -35.67 -75.67
N ALA A 119 12.08 -36.89 -75.20
CA ALA A 119 11.04 -37.73 -75.80
C ALA A 119 9.64 -37.13 -75.65
N LEU A 120 9.33 -36.50 -74.50
CA LEU A 120 8.06 -35.83 -74.25
C LEU A 120 7.86 -34.60 -75.17
N VAL A 121 8.91 -33.80 -75.37
CA VAL A 121 8.92 -32.68 -76.32
C VAL A 121 8.69 -33.16 -77.76
N THR A 122 9.26 -34.31 -78.13
CA THR A 122 9.19 -34.83 -79.51
C THR A 122 7.87 -35.55 -79.82
N MET A 123 7.22 -36.17 -78.81
CA MET A 123 6.00 -36.99 -79.02
C MET A 123 4.71 -36.29 -78.60
N MET A 124 4.74 -35.29 -77.71
CA MET A 124 3.55 -34.64 -77.15
C MET A 124 3.78 -33.14 -76.86
N ASP A 125 4.63 -32.46 -77.63
CA ASP A 125 4.90 -31.02 -77.49
C ASP A 125 5.39 -30.58 -76.08
N GLY A 126 5.87 -31.54 -75.27
CA GLY A 126 6.51 -31.27 -73.98
C GLY A 126 5.58 -31.28 -72.76
N VAL A 127 4.29 -31.59 -72.91
CA VAL A 127 3.34 -31.62 -71.78
C VAL A 127 2.46 -32.88 -71.83
N LEU A 128 2.26 -33.53 -70.68
CA LEU A 128 1.50 -34.79 -70.56
C LEU A 128 -0.03 -34.57 -70.57
N GLU A 129 -0.49 -33.41 -70.09
CA GLU A 129 -1.89 -32.98 -70.08
C GLU A 129 -2.00 -31.55 -70.63
N HIS A 130 -2.88 -31.33 -71.61
CA HIS A 130 -3.02 -30.05 -72.25
C HIS A 130 -3.80 -29.07 -71.35
N ARG A 131 -3.08 -28.18 -70.66
CA ARG A 131 -3.69 -27.10 -69.87
C ARG A 131 -3.75 -25.82 -70.69
N TRP A 132 -4.89 -25.13 -70.62
CA TRP A 132 -5.07 -23.81 -71.22
C TRP A 132 -3.97 -22.81 -70.78
N GLU A 133 -3.48 -22.95 -69.55
CA GLU A 133 -2.38 -22.16 -68.98
C GLU A 133 -1.06 -22.29 -69.75
N ASP A 134 -0.81 -23.45 -70.39
CA ASP A 134 0.43 -23.71 -71.14
C ASP A 134 0.35 -23.23 -72.60
N GLU A 135 -0.84 -23.14 -73.18
CA GLU A 135 -1.06 -22.58 -74.53
C GLU A 135 -0.80 -21.08 -74.56
N ILE A 136 -1.25 -20.37 -73.52
CA ILE A 136 -1.09 -18.92 -73.37
C ILE A 136 0.40 -18.53 -73.29
N LYS A 137 1.26 -19.44 -72.80
CA LYS A 137 2.71 -19.27 -72.66
C LYS A 137 3.47 -19.43 -73.99
N LYS A 138 2.90 -20.14 -74.99
CA LYS A 138 3.53 -20.29 -76.31
C LYS A 138 3.48 -18.95 -77.07
N SER A 139 4.56 -18.59 -77.76
CA SER A 139 4.59 -17.42 -78.66
C SER A 139 3.98 -17.78 -80.02
N LEU A 140 3.16 -16.89 -80.59
CA LEU A 140 2.65 -17.07 -81.95
C LEU A 140 3.81 -17.01 -82.96
N PRO A 141 3.83 -17.89 -83.99
CA PRO A 141 4.80 -17.82 -85.06
C PRO A 141 4.61 -16.51 -85.83
N LEU A 142 5.72 -15.84 -86.17
CA LEU A 142 5.68 -14.59 -86.91
C LEU A 142 5.25 -14.88 -88.37
N PRO A 143 4.35 -14.07 -88.95
CA PRO A 143 4.02 -14.15 -90.37
C PRO A 143 5.29 -13.96 -91.21
N GLN A 144 5.41 -14.75 -92.28
CA GLN A 144 6.62 -14.81 -93.10
C GLN A 144 6.98 -13.45 -93.74
N CYS A 145 5.99 -12.58 -93.96
CA CYS A 145 6.18 -11.20 -94.42
C CYS A 145 6.84 -10.28 -93.38
N LEU A 146 6.62 -10.52 -92.08
CA LEU A 146 7.21 -9.79 -90.95
C LEU A 146 8.58 -10.35 -90.57
N GLU A 147 8.81 -11.67 -90.70
CA GLU A 147 10.12 -12.30 -90.48
C GLU A 147 11.19 -11.83 -91.49
N ILE A 148 10.78 -11.57 -92.73
CA ILE A 148 11.66 -11.15 -93.82
C ILE A 148 11.88 -9.62 -93.83
N GLY A 149 11.09 -8.86 -93.05
CA GLY A 149 11.23 -7.40 -92.94
C GLY A 149 10.81 -6.62 -94.18
N LYS A 150 9.78 -7.07 -94.91
CA LYS A 150 9.25 -6.35 -96.08
C LYS A 150 8.52 -5.06 -95.66
N GLU A 151 8.77 -3.96 -96.37
CA GLU A 151 8.11 -2.68 -96.09
C GLU A 151 6.59 -2.72 -96.40
N PRO A 152 5.74 -1.99 -95.63
CA PRO A 152 4.28 -2.04 -95.77
C PRO A 152 3.71 -1.68 -97.14
N GLN A 153 4.53 -1.08 -98.01
CA GLN A 153 4.17 -0.69 -99.37
C GLN A 153 4.21 -1.86 -100.36
N HIS A 154 4.77 -3.01 -99.95
CA HIS A 154 4.99 -4.20 -100.80
C HIS A 154 4.20 -5.43 -100.33
N TYR A 155 3.16 -5.27 -99.50
CA TYR A 155 2.31 -6.38 -99.10
C TYR A 155 1.35 -6.79 -100.24
N ASN A 156 1.33 -8.09 -100.55
CA ASN A 156 0.29 -8.68 -101.40
C ASN A 156 -1.04 -8.79 -100.62
N GLU A 157 -2.18 -8.97 -101.30
CA GLU A 157 -3.49 -9.17 -100.64
C GLU A 157 -3.49 -10.36 -99.66
N THR A 158 -2.67 -11.38 -99.93
CA THR A 158 -2.42 -12.52 -99.04
C THR A 158 -1.65 -12.13 -97.79
N ASP A 159 -0.62 -11.29 -97.94
CA ASP A 159 0.24 -10.84 -96.84
C ASP A 159 -0.54 -9.92 -95.88
N ILE A 160 -1.42 -9.06 -96.42
CA ILE A 160 -2.31 -8.21 -95.61
C ILE A 160 -3.30 -9.06 -94.80
N ARG A 161 -3.74 -10.20 -95.35
CA ARG A 161 -4.65 -11.13 -94.66
C ARG A 161 -3.93 -11.90 -93.54
N GLU A 162 -2.74 -12.42 -93.80
CA GLU A 162 -1.92 -13.12 -92.80
C GLU A 162 -1.49 -12.21 -91.64
N VAL A 163 -1.17 -10.93 -91.92
CA VAL A 163 -0.89 -9.94 -90.87
C VAL A 163 -2.13 -9.65 -90.03
N LYS A 164 -3.32 -9.49 -90.64
CA LYS A 164 -4.57 -9.29 -89.91
C LYS A 164 -4.95 -10.50 -89.04
N GLU A 165 -4.82 -11.71 -89.57
CA GLU A 165 -5.08 -12.95 -88.82
C GLU A 165 -4.10 -13.09 -87.64
N TYR A 166 -2.84 -12.69 -87.81
CA TYR A 166 -1.85 -12.63 -86.73
C TYR A 166 -2.14 -11.54 -85.69
N GLU A 167 -2.57 -10.34 -86.10
CA GLU A 167 -2.98 -9.26 -85.21
C GLU A 167 -4.20 -9.64 -84.37
N GLU A 168 -5.21 -10.27 -84.99
CA GLU A 168 -6.40 -10.78 -84.29
C GLU A 168 -6.02 -11.91 -83.30
N ALA A 169 -5.18 -12.87 -83.71
CA ALA A 169 -4.71 -13.93 -82.83
C ALA A 169 -3.83 -13.41 -81.67
N SER A 170 -2.99 -12.40 -81.94
CA SER A 170 -2.17 -11.73 -80.94
C SER A 170 -3.02 -10.96 -79.93
N ALA A 171 -4.10 -10.30 -80.38
CA ALA A 171 -5.04 -9.61 -79.51
C ALA A 171 -5.81 -10.58 -78.59
N VAL A 172 -6.24 -11.73 -79.11
CA VAL A 172 -6.88 -12.80 -78.31
C VAL A 172 -5.90 -13.37 -77.28
N LEU A 173 -4.67 -13.70 -77.69
CA LEU A 173 -3.63 -14.20 -76.80
C LEU A 173 -3.28 -13.19 -75.69
N HIS A 174 -3.23 -11.90 -76.02
CA HIS A 174 -3.02 -10.84 -75.05
C HIS A 174 -4.20 -10.72 -74.06
N GLN A 175 -5.44 -10.87 -74.53
CA GLN A 175 -6.63 -10.89 -73.67
C GLN A 175 -6.64 -12.09 -72.73
N ASP A 176 -6.25 -13.28 -73.21
CA ASP A 176 -6.14 -14.48 -72.38
C ASP A 176 -4.99 -14.39 -71.37
N ARG A 177 -3.84 -13.82 -71.74
CA ARG A 177 -2.74 -13.48 -70.80
C ARG A 177 -3.19 -12.50 -69.72
N LEU A 178 -3.99 -11.50 -70.06
CA LEU A 178 -4.56 -10.55 -69.09
C LEU A 178 -5.52 -11.24 -68.12
N ARG A 179 -6.38 -12.14 -68.60
CA ARG A 179 -7.29 -12.93 -67.75
C ARG A 179 -6.51 -13.84 -66.81
N TYR A 180 -5.52 -14.58 -67.30
CA TYR A 180 -4.69 -15.44 -66.47
C TYR A 180 -3.88 -14.65 -65.44
N ARG A 181 -3.34 -13.47 -65.82
CA ARG A 181 -2.69 -12.55 -64.86
C ARG A 181 -3.65 -12.08 -63.77
N GLN A 182 -4.89 -11.74 -64.11
CA GLN A 182 -5.90 -11.36 -63.11
C GLN A 182 -6.22 -12.51 -62.17
N MET A 183 -6.41 -13.73 -62.68
CA MET A 183 -6.64 -14.92 -61.86
C MET A 183 -5.49 -15.20 -60.90
N LEU A 184 -4.24 -15.12 -61.37
CA LEU A 184 -3.06 -15.30 -60.52
C LEU A 184 -2.91 -14.19 -59.46
N GLN A 185 -3.28 -12.94 -59.80
CA GLN A 185 -3.29 -11.83 -58.85
C GLN A 185 -4.37 -12.01 -57.77
N GLU A 186 -5.56 -12.48 -58.15
CA GLU A 186 -6.64 -12.82 -57.22
C GLU A 186 -6.23 -13.99 -56.33
N GLU A 187 -5.69 -15.08 -56.89
CA GLU A 187 -5.20 -16.23 -56.13
C GLU A 187 -4.11 -15.82 -55.12
N PHE A 188 -3.15 -15.00 -55.54
CA PHE A 188 -2.10 -14.50 -54.65
C PHE A 188 -2.67 -13.66 -53.50
N GLN A 189 -3.64 -12.78 -53.78
CA GLN A 189 -4.31 -11.98 -52.76
C GLN A 189 -5.14 -12.85 -51.79
N GLU A 190 -5.83 -13.87 -52.30
CA GLU A 190 -6.60 -14.82 -51.49
C GLU A 190 -5.67 -15.66 -50.60
N LEU A 191 -4.55 -16.15 -51.14
CA LEU A 191 -3.54 -16.89 -50.38
C LEU A 191 -2.97 -16.02 -49.26
N ALA A 192 -2.58 -14.77 -49.55
CA ALA A 192 -2.07 -13.83 -48.56
C ALA A 192 -3.11 -13.52 -47.47
N ALA A 193 -4.36 -13.24 -47.85
CA ALA A 193 -5.44 -12.97 -46.90
C ALA A 193 -5.76 -14.19 -46.02
N SER A 194 -5.75 -15.39 -46.60
CA SER A 194 -6.00 -16.63 -45.87
C SER A 194 -4.89 -16.93 -44.85
N LEU A 195 -3.62 -16.74 -45.24
CA LEU A 195 -2.45 -16.89 -44.37
C LEU A 195 -2.50 -15.91 -43.20
N ASP A 196 -2.72 -14.63 -43.48
CA ASP A 196 -2.84 -13.59 -42.45
C ASP A 196 -3.98 -13.90 -41.46
N GLN A 197 -5.12 -14.38 -41.95
CA GLN A 197 -6.23 -14.77 -41.09
C GLN A 197 -5.88 -15.98 -40.20
N GLN A 198 -5.17 -16.98 -40.72
CA GLN A 198 -4.73 -18.15 -39.96
C GLN A 198 -3.70 -17.77 -38.88
N ILE A 199 -2.68 -16.99 -39.24
CA ILE A 199 -1.67 -16.48 -38.30
C ILE A 199 -2.35 -15.68 -37.19
N LYS A 200 -3.29 -14.80 -37.52
CA LYS A 200 -4.07 -14.05 -36.52
C LYS A 200 -4.87 -14.97 -35.59
N ARG A 201 -5.48 -16.04 -36.11
CA ARG A 201 -6.23 -17.02 -35.30
C ARG A 201 -5.30 -17.78 -34.34
N PHE A 202 -4.16 -18.26 -34.83
CA PHE A 202 -3.15 -18.92 -34.01
C PHE A 202 -2.63 -17.99 -32.91
N ASN A 203 -2.20 -16.78 -33.26
CA ASN A 203 -1.70 -15.79 -32.30
C ASN A 203 -2.76 -15.44 -31.24
N THR A 204 -4.03 -15.39 -31.63
CA THR A 204 -5.14 -15.19 -30.67
C THR A 204 -5.29 -16.39 -29.73
N ALA A 205 -5.10 -17.62 -30.21
CA ALA A 205 -5.13 -18.81 -29.35
C ALA A 205 -3.95 -18.83 -28.36
N VAL A 206 -2.75 -18.47 -28.81
CA VAL A 206 -1.57 -18.32 -27.94
C VAL A 206 -1.80 -17.22 -26.90
N ALA A 207 -2.32 -16.06 -27.29
CA ALA A 207 -2.64 -14.96 -26.36
C ALA A 207 -3.69 -15.36 -25.30
N LYS A 208 -4.64 -16.24 -25.66
CA LYS A 208 -5.58 -16.81 -24.67
C LYS A 208 -4.86 -17.76 -23.71
N LEU A 209 -3.97 -18.63 -24.21
CA LEU A 209 -3.20 -19.53 -23.35
C LEU A 209 -2.28 -18.76 -22.40
N THR A 210 -1.64 -17.66 -22.83
CA THR A 210 -0.81 -16.85 -21.93
C THR A 210 -1.62 -16.20 -20.82
N LEU A 211 -2.84 -15.73 -21.12
CA LEU A 211 -3.75 -15.24 -20.08
C LEU A 211 -4.14 -16.35 -19.10
N GLU A 212 -4.46 -17.55 -19.61
CA GLU A 212 -4.75 -18.71 -18.76
C GLU A 212 -3.54 -19.13 -17.92
N LYS A 213 -2.32 -19.06 -18.45
CA LYS A 213 -1.07 -19.31 -17.73
C LYS A 213 -0.96 -18.37 -16.54
N ILE A 214 -1.15 -17.07 -16.75
CA ILE A 214 -1.09 -16.06 -15.68
C ILE A 214 -2.13 -16.37 -14.59
N ILE A 215 -3.33 -16.77 -14.97
CA ILE A 215 -4.39 -17.13 -14.01
C ILE A 215 -3.97 -18.38 -13.20
N ILE A 216 -3.50 -19.44 -13.86
CA ILE A 216 -3.08 -20.69 -13.21
C ILE A 216 -1.88 -20.44 -12.30
N GLU A 217 -0.86 -19.71 -12.77
CA GLU A 217 0.29 -19.33 -11.95
C GLU A 217 -0.15 -18.51 -10.75
N SER A 218 -1.05 -17.53 -10.93
CA SER A 218 -1.58 -16.76 -9.80
C SER A 218 -2.27 -17.66 -8.77
N ALA A 219 -3.04 -18.67 -9.19
CA ALA A 219 -3.66 -19.63 -8.31
C ALA A 219 -2.63 -20.52 -7.58
N ILE A 220 -1.58 -20.96 -8.28
CA ILE A 220 -0.46 -21.70 -7.67
C ILE A 220 0.23 -20.85 -6.60
N ARG A 221 0.56 -19.60 -6.91
CA ARG A 221 1.18 -18.68 -5.95
C ARG A 221 0.29 -18.42 -4.74
N GLN A 222 -1.02 -18.33 -4.94
CA GLN A 222 -1.99 -18.19 -3.85
C GLN A 222 -1.97 -19.41 -2.92
N GLU A 223 -1.92 -20.62 -3.49
CA GLU A 223 -1.82 -21.86 -2.73
C GLU A 223 -0.48 -22.00 -1.99
N GLU A 224 0.63 -21.64 -2.64
CA GLU A 224 1.94 -21.58 -2.00
C GLU A 224 1.94 -20.62 -0.80
N MET A 225 1.34 -19.44 -0.95
CA MET A 225 1.22 -18.47 0.15
C MET A 225 0.36 -19.01 1.30
N ARG A 226 -0.72 -19.76 1.00
CA ARG A 226 -1.56 -20.41 2.01
C ARG A 226 -0.75 -21.43 2.82
N ILE A 227 0.07 -22.24 2.15
CA ILE A 227 0.96 -23.21 2.79
C ILE A 227 1.98 -22.48 3.68
N LEU A 228 2.65 -21.44 3.15
CA LEU A 228 3.64 -20.66 3.91
C LEU A 228 3.05 -19.99 5.15
N ARG A 229 1.81 -19.47 5.08
CA ARG A 229 1.14 -18.92 6.27
C ARG A 229 0.81 -20.00 7.29
N ALA A 230 0.33 -21.16 6.85
CA ALA A 230 0.02 -22.27 7.73
C ALA A 230 1.29 -22.81 8.43
N THR A 231 2.43 -22.87 7.73
CA THR A 231 3.70 -23.28 8.34
C THR A 231 4.19 -22.26 9.36
N LEU A 232 4.12 -20.95 9.05
CA LEU A 232 4.45 -19.88 10.00
C LEU A 232 3.56 -19.93 11.25
N TYR A 233 2.26 -20.16 11.08
CA TYR A 233 1.32 -20.32 12.19
C TYR A 233 1.64 -21.55 13.05
N ASN A 234 1.94 -22.69 12.44
CA ASN A 234 2.34 -23.88 13.18
C ASN A 234 3.64 -23.65 13.95
N HIS A 235 4.59 -22.94 13.34
CA HIS A 235 5.84 -22.57 14.00
C HIS A 235 5.61 -21.65 15.19
N SER A 236 4.80 -20.59 15.05
CA SER A 236 4.49 -19.70 16.17
C SER A 236 3.77 -20.45 17.29
N ARG A 237 2.84 -21.34 16.97
CA ARG A 237 2.18 -22.22 17.95
C ARG A 237 3.18 -23.06 18.74
N MET A 238 4.15 -23.67 18.06
CA MET A 238 5.21 -24.45 18.72
C MET A 238 6.09 -23.58 19.63
N ILE A 239 6.39 -22.34 19.24
CA ILE A 239 7.13 -21.40 20.10
C ILE A 239 6.34 -21.07 21.36
N TYR A 240 5.04 -20.75 21.23
CA TYR A 240 4.18 -20.49 22.39
C TYR A 240 4.13 -21.68 23.34
N GLU A 241 4.03 -22.89 22.81
CA GLU A 241 4.02 -24.12 23.61
C GLU A 241 5.35 -24.34 24.34
N ALA A 242 6.48 -24.23 23.63
CA ALA A 242 7.81 -24.35 24.22
C ALA A 242 8.08 -23.30 25.32
N ASN A 243 7.63 -22.06 25.11
CA ASN A 243 7.76 -20.99 26.10
C ASN A 243 6.87 -21.25 27.33
N ALA A 244 5.64 -21.74 27.11
CA ALA A 244 4.74 -22.10 28.20
C ALA A 244 5.31 -23.25 29.04
N ASP A 245 5.89 -24.27 28.41
CA ASP A 245 6.52 -25.39 29.10
C ASP A 245 7.75 -24.94 29.90
N ARG A 246 8.58 -24.04 29.35
CA ARG A 246 9.69 -23.44 30.08
C ARG A 246 9.23 -22.68 31.33
N LEU A 247 8.15 -21.90 31.23
CA LEU A 247 7.57 -21.19 32.37
C LEU A 247 7.01 -22.16 33.42
N ARG A 248 6.30 -23.22 32.99
CA ARG A 248 5.81 -24.28 33.89
C ARG A 248 6.95 -24.94 34.66
N GLU A 249 8.05 -25.28 33.99
CA GLU A 249 9.22 -25.82 34.68
C GLU A 249 9.83 -24.84 35.69
N GLN A 250 9.86 -23.54 35.39
CA GLN A 250 10.35 -22.52 36.32
C GLN A 250 9.43 -22.35 37.53
N ILE A 251 8.11 -22.41 37.32
CA ILE A 251 7.09 -22.41 38.38
C ILE A 251 7.31 -23.62 39.29
N ASP A 252 7.38 -24.84 38.74
CA ASP A 252 7.57 -26.07 39.52
C ASP A 252 8.88 -26.06 40.32
N ARG A 253 9.98 -25.62 39.71
CA ARG A 253 11.28 -25.51 40.40
C ARG A 253 11.24 -24.51 41.54
N THR A 254 10.57 -23.37 41.32
CA THR A 254 10.48 -22.30 42.33
C THR A 254 9.54 -22.70 43.47
N ALA A 255 8.43 -23.37 43.18
CA ALA A 255 7.50 -23.91 44.17
C ALA A 255 8.20 -24.93 45.08
N LYS A 256 8.91 -25.92 44.50
CA LYS A 256 9.71 -26.89 45.28
C LYS A 256 10.74 -26.20 46.16
N TYR A 257 11.40 -25.15 45.66
CA TYR A 257 12.37 -24.41 46.46
C TYR A 257 11.71 -23.67 47.64
N ILE A 258 10.53 -23.07 47.43
CA ILE A 258 9.74 -22.45 48.50
C ILE A 258 9.38 -23.49 49.57
N ASP A 259 9.00 -24.71 49.18
CA ASP A 259 8.70 -25.78 50.12
C ASP A 259 9.93 -26.13 50.96
N THR A 260 11.10 -26.32 50.34
CA THR A 260 12.34 -26.58 51.10
C THR A 260 12.73 -25.45 52.05
N LEU A 261 12.57 -24.19 51.64
CA LEU A 261 12.81 -23.04 52.53
C LEU A 261 11.82 -23.01 53.70
N THR A 262 10.57 -23.39 53.45
CA THR A 262 9.50 -23.42 54.46
C THR A 262 9.76 -24.52 55.48
N GLU A 263 10.18 -25.71 55.04
CA GLU A 263 10.60 -26.80 55.92
C GLU A 263 11.77 -26.36 56.82
N MET A 264 12.82 -25.76 56.25
CA MET A 264 13.93 -25.22 57.04
C MET A 264 13.48 -24.16 58.04
N ALA A 265 12.61 -23.23 57.62
CA ALA A 265 12.09 -22.19 58.51
C ALA A 265 11.32 -22.79 59.71
N ASN A 266 10.55 -23.85 59.48
CA ASN A 266 9.84 -24.58 60.54
C ASN A 266 10.83 -25.25 61.51
N GLU A 267 11.87 -25.91 61.02
CA GLU A 267 12.90 -26.51 61.87
C GLU A 267 13.61 -25.47 62.76
N PHE A 268 13.93 -24.29 62.21
CA PHE A 268 14.53 -23.21 62.98
C PHE A 268 13.55 -22.64 64.01
N GLN A 269 12.25 -22.59 63.69
CA GLN A 269 11.21 -22.14 64.60
C GLN A 269 11.02 -23.10 65.79
N GLU A 270 11.08 -24.41 65.56
CA GLU A 270 11.10 -25.42 66.64
C GLU A 270 12.33 -25.24 67.55
N LYS A 271 13.53 -25.12 66.97
CA LYS A 271 14.77 -24.87 67.74
C LYS A 271 14.73 -23.56 68.52
N ALA A 272 14.16 -22.50 67.95
CA ALA A 272 13.98 -21.24 68.64
C ALA A 272 13.03 -21.36 69.85
N ALA A 273 11.96 -22.17 69.73
CA ALA A 273 11.07 -22.47 70.84
C ALA A 273 11.80 -23.23 71.96
N ASP A 274 12.65 -24.20 71.62
CA ASP A 274 13.50 -24.92 72.60
C ASP A 274 14.49 -23.98 73.30
N TYR A 275 15.15 -23.09 72.56
CA TYR A 275 16.04 -22.07 73.14
C TYR A 275 15.28 -21.09 74.03
N ARG A 276 14.04 -20.74 73.69
CA ARG A 276 13.20 -19.88 74.52
C ARG A 276 12.80 -20.57 75.82
N ASN A 277 12.36 -21.82 75.75
CA ASN A 277 12.01 -22.63 76.92
C ASN A 277 13.21 -22.83 77.87
N THR A 278 14.39 -23.09 77.30
CA THR A 278 15.63 -23.21 78.09
C THR A 278 16.07 -21.87 78.69
N TYR A 279 15.94 -20.76 77.97
CA TYR A 279 16.19 -19.41 78.48
C TYR A 279 15.28 -19.08 79.67
N ASP A 280 13.97 -19.28 79.54
CA ASP A 280 13.00 -18.99 80.59
C ASP A 280 13.23 -19.86 81.84
N THR A 281 13.57 -21.14 81.63
CA THR A 281 13.95 -22.05 82.73
C THR A 281 15.22 -21.58 83.45
N LEU A 282 16.26 -21.22 82.70
CA LEU A 282 17.51 -20.69 83.27
C LEU A 282 17.26 -19.36 83.99
N ARG A 283 16.38 -18.51 83.47
CA ARG A 283 16.04 -17.20 84.04
C ARG A 283 15.25 -17.36 85.34
N ALA A 284 14.34 -18.32 85.42
CA ALA A 284 13.65 -18.67 86.65
C ALA A 284 14.62 -19.20 87.71
N LYS A 285 15.53 -20.11 87.34
CA LYS A 285 16.59 -20.62 88.23
C LYS A 285 17.51 -19.48 88.72
N ASP A 286 17.90 -18.57 87.82
CA ASP A 286 18.74 -17.42 88.14
C ASP A 286 18.07 -16.46 89.16
N ARG A 287 16.77 -16.20 89.00
CA ARG A 287 15.98 -15.45 90.00
C ARG A 287 15.85 -16.18 91.33
N LEU A 288 15.76 -17.52 91.30
CA LEU A 288 15.72 -18.33 92.51
C LEU A 288 17.03 -18.26 93.30
N LEU A 289 18.19 -18.20 92.64
CA LEU A 289 19.48 -18.02 93.31
C LEU A 289 19.53 -16.73 94.15
N ASP A 290 18.92 -15.64 93.67
CA ASP A 290 18.84 -14.39 94.42
C ASP A 290 17.92 -14.51 95.66
N LYS A 291 16.83 -15.28 95.56
CA LYS A 291 15.93 -15.57 96.69
C LYS A 291 16.57 -16.52 97.70
N GLN A 292 17.18 -17.61 97.24
CA GLN A 292 17.89 -18.58 98.06
C GLN A 292 19.06 -17.93 98.79
N PHE A 293 19.77 -17.01 98.15
CA PHE A 293 20.79 -16.23 98.83
C PHE A 293 20.19 -15.50 100.03
N LYS A 294 19.12 -14.72 99.83
CA LYS A 294 18.50 -13.94 100.91
C LYS A 294 18.00 -14.81 102.07
N ILE A 295 17.34 -15.93 101.77
CA ILE A 295 16.79 -16.87 102.77
C ILE A 295 17.91 -17.60 103.53
N ASN A 296 18.84 -18.24 102.80
CA ASN A 296 19.88 -19.07 103.43
C ASN A 296 20.89 -18.22 104.22
N PHE A 297 21.20 -17.00 103.77
CA PHE A 297 22.11 -16.10 104.50
C PHE A 297 21.43 -15.38 105.67
N SER A 298 20.12 -15.09 105.62
CA SER A 298 19.42 -14.51 106.77
C SER A 298 19.30 -15.47 107.94
N ASP A 299 19.19 -16.78 107.66
CA ASP A 299 19.08 -17.81 108.69
C ASP A 299 20.42 -18.17 109.34
N THR A 300 21.55 -17.92 108.64
CA THR A 300 22.89 -18.34 109.07
C THR A 300 23.74 -17.20 109.64
N ALA A 301 23.51 -15.94 109.22
CA ALA A 301 24.37 -14.80 109.55
C ALA A 301 23.63 -13.68 110.32
N GLN A 302 24.36 -12.89 111.09
CA GLN A 302 23.80 -11.72 111.79
C GLN A 302 23.26 -10.68 110.78
N SER A 303 22.10 -10.08 111.07
CA SER A 303 21.36 -9.20 110.13
C SER A 303 22.21 -8.07 109.52
N ALA A 304 23.16 -7.48 110.25
CA ALA A 304 24.03 -6.41 109.73
C ALA A 304 25.04 -6.91 108.69
N LEU A 305 25.46 -8.17 108.77
CA LEU A 305 26.38 -8.80 107.82
C LEU A 305 25.67 -9.26 106.54
N VAL A 306 24.36 -9.54 106.60
CA VAL A 306 23.56 -10.02 105.45
C VAL A 306 23.51 -8.98 104.32
N ASP A 307 23.30 -7.70 104.64
CA ASP A 307 23.26 -6.63 103.62
C ASP A 307 24.63 -6.40 102.98
N GLN A 308 25.70 -6.47 103.77
CA GLN A 308 27.07 -6.36 103.26
C GLN A 308 27.43 -7.58 102.38
N ALA A 309 27.04 -8.79 102.80
CA ALA A 309 27.18 -10.02 102.05
C ALA A 309 26.41 -9.97 100.72
N TYR A 310 25.20 -9.41 100.69
CA TYR A 310 24.40 -9.27 99.47
C TYR A 310 25.05 -8.32 98.46
N LYS A 311 25.62 -7.18 98.91
CA LYS A 311 26.39 -6.28 98.04
C LYS A 311 27.59 -6.99 97.42
N ILE A 312 28.26 -7.82 98.20
CA ILE A 312 29.41 -8.61 97.77
C ILE A 312 29.00 -9.73 96.80
N PHE A 313 27.84 -10.37 97.01
CA PHE A 313 27.26 -11.36 96.10
C PHE A 313 26.85 -10.75 94.75
N LYS A 314 26.35 -9.51 94.73
CA LYS A 314 26.02 -8.77 93.50
C LYS A 314 27.22 -8.11 92.82
N ARG A 315 28.41 -8.12 93.43
CA ARG A 315 29.62 -7.53 92.83
C ARG A 315 30.08 -8.35 91.62
N ARG A 316 30.47 -7.67 90.54
CA ARG A 316 31.00 -8.26 89.31
C ARG A 316 32.37 -7.65 88.97
N PRO A 317 33.24 -8.38 88.24
CA PRO A 317 34.41 -7.79 87.59
C PRO A 317 34.03 -6.60 86.71
N LYS A 318 34.87 -5.55 86.70
CA LYS A 318 34.67 -4.35 85.86
C LYS A 318 35.19 -4.51 84.42
N THR A 319 35.77 -5.66 84.09
CA THR A 319 36.31 -5.95 82.76
C THR A 319 35.19 -5.94 81.72
N GLN A 320 35.27 -5.05 80.73
CA GLN A 320 34.35 -5.02 79.60
C GLN A 320 34.76 -6.08 78.59
N LEU A 321 33.84 -6.97 78.22
CA LEU A 321 34.03 -7.95 77.14
C LEU A 321 33.64 -7.25 75.83
N ARG A 322 34.62 -6.71 75.09
CA ARG A 322 34.39 -5.91 73.86
C ARG A 322 34.54 -6.71 72.57
N SER A 323 35.19 -7.87 72.64
CA SER A 323 35.30 -8.83 71.53
C SER A 323 33.96 -9.50 71.20
N ILE A 324 33.80 -10.00 69.95
CA ILE A 324 32.63 -10.81 69.54
C ILE A 324 32.61 -12.07 70.39
N VAL A 325 31.71 -12.13 71.37
CA VAL A 325 31.56 -13.29 72.23
C VAL A 325 30.55 -14.24 71.61
N THR A 326 31.04 -15.36 71.10
CA THR A 326 30.20 -16.42 70.55
C THR A 326 29.54 -17.24 71.66
N VAL A 327 28.49 -17.98 71.29
CA VAL A 327 27.80 -18.92 72.17
C VAL A 327 28.77 -19.88 72.85
N SER A 328 29.73 -20.43 72.11
CA SER A 328 30.73 -21.38 72.63
C SER A 328 31.66 -20.74 73.66
N VAL A 329 32.04 -19.47 73.48
CA VAL A 329 32.87 -18.72 74.43
C VAL A 329 32.12 -18.50 75.75
N PHE A 330 30.84 -18.10 75.70
CA PHE A 330 30.04 -17.93 76.92
C PHE A 330 29.80 -19.26 77.67
N GLN A 331 29.57 -20.36 76.96
CA GLN A 331 29.43 -21.68 77.59
C GLN A 331 30.72 -22.14 78.27
N ASP A 332 31.86 -21.90 77.63
CA ASP A 332 33.16 -22.27 78.19
C ASP A 332 33.54 -21.37 79.38
N MET A 333 33.24 -20.06 79.32
CA MET A 333 33.37 -19.16 80.46
C MET A 333 32.54 -19.63 81.66
N ALA A 334 31.26 -19.98 81.44
CA ALA A 334 30.38 -20.48 82.50
C ALA A 334 30.99 -21.70 83.21
N LYS A 335 31.54 -22.66 82.44
CA LYS A 335 32.22 -23.85 83.00
C LYS A 335 33.45 -23.48 83.84
N ARG A 336 34.29 -22.56 83.36
CA ARG A 336 35.54 -22.17 84.04
C ARG A 336 35.33 -21.32 85.29
N ILE A 337 34.21 -20.62 85.42
CA ILE A 337 33.92 -19.77 86.59
C ILE A 337 33.81 -20.61 87.86
N VAL A 338 33.12 -21.76 87.82
CA VAL A 338 32.90 -22.62 89.00
C VAL A 338 33.98 -23.69 89.18
N ALA A 339 34.73 -24.02 88.13
CA ALA A 339 35.82 -24.99 88.21
C ALA A 339 36.92 -24.54 89.20
N LYS A 340 37.34 -25.43 90.10
CA LYS A 340 38.55 -25.23 90.90
C LYS A 340 39.77 -25.34 89.99
N LYS A 341 40.78 -24.48 90.18
CA LYS A 341 42.06 -24.56 89.46
C LYS A 341 42.75 -25.89 89.75
N THR A 342 42.49 -26.89 88.94
CA THR A 342 43.30 -28.10 88.86
C THR A 342 44.08 -28.03 87.56
N ALA A 343 45.40 -28.19 87.63
CA ALA A 343 46.25 -28.20 86.44
C ALA A 343 45.78 -29.33 85.51
N GLY A 344 45.29 -28.97 84.32
CA GLY A 344 44.72 -29.92 83.34
C GLY A 344 43.20 -29.80 83.10
N THR A 345 42.47 -28.98 83.87
CA THR A 345 41.01 -28.76 83.69
C THR A 345 40.69 -27.44 82.98
N HIS A 346 41.55 -27.00 82.06
CA HIS A 346 41.28 -25.85 81.22
C HIS A 346 40.47 -26.33 80.02
N GLY A 347 39.26 -25.79 79.83
CA GLY A 347 38.41 -26.13 78.70
C GLY A 347 39.15 -26.09 77.35
N ASN A 348 38.69 -26.87 76.39
CA ASN A 348 39.38 -27.07 75.11
C ASN A 348 39.48 -25.79 74.23
N LEU A 349 38.81 -24.70 74.61
CA LEU A 349 38.76 -23.46 73.84
C LEU A 349 39.81 -22.44 74.30
N LEU A 350 40.53 -21.82 73.37
CA LEU A 350 41.38 -20.66 73.70
C LEU A 350 40.50 -19.43 73.88
N LEU A 351 40.44 -18.92 75.12
CA LEU A 351 39.63 -17.75 75.45
C LEU A 351 40.38 -16.45 75.10
N PRO A 352 39.70 -15.41 74.58
CA PRO A 352 40.29 -14.08 74.39
C PRO A 352 40.88 -13.51 75.69
N ARG A 353 41.90 -12.66 75.57
CA ARG A 353 42.59 -12.03 76.73
C ARG A 353 41.61 -11.36 77.69
N GLU A 354 40.59 -10.66 77.18
CA GLU A 354 39.54 -10.02 77.99
C GLU A 354 38.75 -11.02 78.85
N CYS A 355 38.48 -12.22 78.32
CA CYS A 355 37.78 -13.29 79.04
C CYS A 355 38.69 -13.92 80.10
N GLN A 356 39.99 -14.06 79.81
CA GLN A 356 40.99 -14.52 80.78
C GLN A 356 41.16 -13.50 81.91
N ASP A 357 41.23 -12.21 81.58
CA ASP A 357 41.28 -11.12 82.53
C ASP A 357 40.03 -11.14 83.41
N TYR A 358 38.84 -11.31 82.84
CA TYR A 358 37.59 -11.43 83.60
C TYR A 358 37.64 -12.57 84.63
N LEU A 359 38.12 -13.75 84.24
CA LEU A 359 38.31 -14.90 85.14
C LEU A 359 39.32 -14.60 86.25
N GLY A 360 40.44 -13.95 85.92
CA GLY A 360 41.43 -13.50 86.91
C GLY A 360 40.85 -12.49 87.92
N HIS A 361 40.01 -11.56 87.46
CA HIS A 361 39.34 -10.60 88.36
C HIS A 361 38.31 -11.28 89.27
N CYS A 362 37.63 -12.34 88.83
CA CYS A 362 36.78 -13.14 89.71
C CYS A 362 37.59 -13.74 90.88
N GLU A 363 38.82 -14.18 90.63
CA GLU A 363 39.70 -14.71 91.68
C GLU A 363 40.18 -13.62 92.64
N THR A 364 40.53 -12.44 92.12
CA THR A 364 40.88 -11.29 92.96
C THR A 364 39.73 -10.90 93.90
N LEU A 365 38.48 -10.99 93.43
CA LEU A 365 37.28 -10.71 94.24
C LEU A 365 36.99 -11.76 95.33
N ASP A 366 37.53 -12.97 95.20
CA ASP A 366 37.30 -14.08 96.14
C ASP A 366 38.42 -14.21 97.19
N GLN A 367 39.47 -13.38 97.09
CA GLN A 367 40.57 -13.35 98.07
C GLN A 367 40.06 -13.07 99.49
N PRO A 368 40.62 -13.72 100.52
CA PRO A 368 40.17 -13.57 101.91
C PRO A 368 40.37 -12.14 102.45
N THR A 369 41.23 -11.33 101.81
CA THR A 369 41.40 -9.90 102.11
C THR A 369 40.15 -9.06 101.86
N ASN A 370 39.22 -9.55 101.03
CA ASN A 370 37.94 -8.88 100.75
C ASN A 370 36.81 -9.33 101.70
N CYS A 371 37.10 -10.18 102.69
CA CYS A 371 36.12 -10.66 103.66
C CYS A 371 35.74 -9.55 104.67
N PRO A 372 34.44 -9.27 104.91
CA PRO A 372 34.00 -8.32 105.93
C PRO A 372 34.46 -8.69 107.35
N ALA A 373 34.75 -7.68 108.17
CA ALA A 373 35.01 -7.86 109.58
C ALA A 373 33.76 -8.45 110.28
N GLY A 374 33.91 -9.63 110.89
CA GLY A 374 32.81 -10.36 111.55
C GLY A 374 32.26 -11.57 110.79
N MET A 375 32.75 -11.86 109.57
CA MET A 375 32.42 -13.06 108.80
C MET A 375 33.52 -14.12 108.97
N ASP A 376 33.14 -15.35 109.29
CA ASP A 376 34.06 -16.47 109.43
C ASP A 376 34.48 -17.03 108.06
N ALA A 377 35.59 -17.78 108.04
CA ALA A 377 36.17 -18.31 106.82
C ALA A 377 35.23 -19.29 106.07
N SER A 378 34.36 -20.01 106.79
CA SER A 378 33.43 -20.97 106.19
C SER A 378 32.24 -20.29 105.52
N LEU A 379 31.71 -19.23 106.14
CA LEU A 379 30.66 -18.39 105.54
C LEU A 379 31.20 -17.58 104.36
N TRP A 380 32.45 -17.11 104.40
CA TRP A 380 33.11 -16.48 103.25
C TRP A 380 33.24 -17.43 102.05
N GLN A 381 33.68 -18.67 102.27
CA GLN A 381 33.75 -19.69 101.21
C GLN A 381 32.36 -20.02 100.63
N THR A 382 31.33 -20.04 101.47
CA THR A 382 29.94 -20.23 101.02
C THR A 382 29.47 -19.04 100.18
N LEU A 383 29.79 -17.81 100.57
CA LEU A 383 29.48 -16.59 99.84
C LEU A 383 30.14 -16.55 98.45
N THR A 384 31.45 -16.85 98.38
CA THR A 384 32.18 -16.86 97.12
C THR A 384 31.65 -17.95 96.19
N LYS A 385 31.33 -19.13 96.72
CA LYS A 385 30.67 -20.21 95.96
C LYS A 385 29.31 -19.78 95.39
N MET A 386 28.44 -19.16 96.20
CA MET A 386 27.15 -18.64 95.73
C MET A 386 27.33 -17.56 94.66
N ARG A 387 28.30 -16.66 94.81
CA ARG A 387 28.63 -15.64 93.78
C ARG A 387 29.09 -16.29 92.47
N ARG A 388 29.97 -17.29 92.54
CA ARG A 388 30.47 -18.01 91.34
C ARG A 388 29.34 -18.72 90.59
N ILE A 389 28.44 -19.39 91.32
CA ILE A 389 27.25 -20.03 90.73
C ILE A 389 26.34 -19.00 90.06
N LYS A 390 26.17 -17.81 90.67
CA LYS A 390 25.39 -16.72 90.09
C LYS A 390 26.04 -16.12 88.83
N ILE A 391 27.35 -15.96 88.82
CA ILE A 391 28.07 -15.48 87.64
C ILE A 391 27.99 -16.53 86.52
N GLU A 392 28.12 -17.82 86.83
CA GLU A 392 27.93 -18.92 85.87
C GLU A 392 26.51 -18.90 85.26
N SER A 393 25.46 -18.73 86.07
CA SER A 393 24.07 -18.67 85.55
C SER A 393 23.86 -17.48 84.62
N GLU A 394 24.46 -16.31 84.92
CA GLU A 394 24.43 -15.14 84.05
C GLU A 394 25.12 -15.39 82.70
N PHE A 395 26.26 -16.09 82.67
CA PHE A 395 26.93 -16.45 81.41
C PHE A 395 26.17 -17.51 80.61
N ARG A 396 25.53 -18.48 81.27
CA ARG A 396 24.62 -19.43 80.59
C ARG A 396 23.40 -18.74 79.99
N LEU A 397 22.84 -17.75 80.70
CA LEU A 397 21.74 -16.93 80.18
C LEU A 397 22.16 -16.15 78.94
N LYS A 398 23.31 -15.46 78.97
CA LYS A 398 23.83 -14.72 77.81
C LYS A 398 24.11 -15.62 76.60
N SER A 399 24.61 -16.83 76.83
CA SER A 399 24.79 -17.83 75.77
C SER A 399 23.47 -18.23 75.12
N CYS A 400 22.45 -18.49 75.93
CA CYS A 400 21.12 -18.89 75.44
C CYS A 400 20.39 -17.73 74.74
N GLU A 401 20.55 -16.50 75.25
CA GLU A 401 20.04 -15.27 74.64
C GLU A 401 20.64 -15.05 73.24
N LEU A 402 21.95 -15.27 73.09
CA LEU A 402 22.61 -15.18 71.79
C LEU A 402 22.13 -16.28 70.82
N MET A 403 22.00 -17.53 71.27
CA MET A 403 21.43 -18.61 70.45
C MET A 403 20.01 -18.30 69.95
N LEU A 404 19.17 -17.71 70.81
CA LEU A 404 17.82 -17.30 70.48
C LEU A 404 17.83 -16.16 69.45
N SER A 405 18.66 -15.14 69.66
CA SER A 405 18.83 -14.03 68.72
C SER A 405 19.31 -14.50 67.34
N ASP A 406 20.26 -15.43 67.29
CA ASP A 406 20.78 -15.98 66.03
C ASP A 406 19.70 -16.81 65.30
N ALA A 407 18.93 -17.62 66.03
CA ALA A 407 17.82 -18.39 65.48
C ALA A 407 16.70 -17.48 64.94
N GLU A 408 16.30 -16.45 65.69
CA GLU A 408 15.30 -15.47 65.24
C GLU A 408 15.76 -14.68 64.01
N ALA A 409 17.05 -14.30 63.96
CA ALA A 409 17.64 -13.65 62.79
C ALA A 409 17.64 -14.56 61.55
N ALA A 410 17.96 -15.85 61.72
CA ALA A 410 17.91 -16.84 60.65
C ALA A 410 16.48 -17.07 60.13
N ILE A 411 15.50 -17.19 61.03
CA ILE A 411 14.07 -17.28 60.67
C ILE A 411 13.65 -16.04 59.87
N GLY A 412 14.00 -14.84 60.33
CA GLY A 412 13.68 -13.60 59.62
C GLY A 412 14.37 -13.48 58.24
N ALA A 413 15.54 -14.11 58.05
CA ALA A 413 16.18 -14.20 56.73
C ALA A 413 15.43 -15.18 55.81
N LEU A 414 15.11 -16.38 56.31
CA LEU A 414 14.37 -17.40 55.55
C LEU A 414 12.97 -16.91 55.17
N GLN A 415 12.25 -16.26 56.08
CA GLN A 415 10.92 -15.69 55.79
C GLN A 415 10.98 -14.63 54.68
N ARG A 416 11.98 -13.75 54.70
CA ARG A 416 12.18 -12.76 53.62
C ARG A 416 12.48 -13.44 52.28
N GLU A 417 13.29 -14.50 52.30
CA GLU A 417 13.58 -15.25 51.08
C GLU A 417 12.34 -15.97 50.55
N ILE A 418 11.54 -16.60 51.41
CA ILE A 418 10.25 -17.22 51.04
C ILE A 418 9.33 -16.18 50.41
N THR A 419 9.18 -14.99 51.01
CA THR A 419 8.34 -13.94 50.43
C THR A 419 8.84 -13.49 49.06
N ASN A 420 10.16 -13.35 48.89
CA ASN A 420 10.77 -12.99 47.61
C ASN A 420 10.55 -14.08 46.54
N LYS A 421 10.69 -15.35 46.92
CA LYS A 421 10.46 -16.46 45.99
C LYS A 421 8.97 -16.59 45.64
N ARG A 422 8.06 -16.35 46.58
CA ARG A 422 6.61 -16.28 46.30
C ARG A 422 6.28 -15.15 45.33
N SER A 423 6.87 -13.96 45.46
CA SER A 423 6.64 -12.88 44.49
C SER A 423 7.18 -13.22 43.09
N VAL A 424 8.30 -13.95 43.01
CA VAL A 424 8.84 -14.45 41.73
C VAL A 424 7.92 -15.52 41.13
N LEU A 425 7.38 -16.43 41.94
CA LEU A 425 6.41 -17.44 41.51
C LEU A 425 5.17 -16.78 40.89
N THR A 426 4.59 -15.81 41.59
CA THR A 426 3.42 -15.07 41.08
C THR A 426 3.73 -14.32 39.79
N ALA A 427 4.95 -13.80 39.62
CA ALA A 427 5.36 -13.15 38.38
C ALA A 427 5.44 -14.15 37.21
N PHE A 428 5.98 -15.36 37.44
CA PHE A 428 6.00 -16.40 36.41
C PHE A 428 4.60 -16.90 36.05
N GLU A 429 3.70 -17.02 37.03
CA GLU A 429 2.30 -17.38 36.79
C GLU A 429 1.57 -16.31 35.95
N GLN A 430 1.78 -15.03 36.24
CA GLN A 430 1.26 -13.92 35.45
C GLN A 430 1.81 -13.95 34.01
N SER A 431 3.12 -14.11 33.83
CA SER A 431 3.70 -14.23 32.49
C SER A 431 3.17 -15.45 31.71
N LEU A 432 2.83 -16.54 32.40
CA LEU A 432 2.21 -17.70 31.75
C LEU A 432 0.78 -17.40 31.29
N GLU A 433 0.01 -16.67 32.10
CA GLU A 433 -1.34 -16.22 31.73
C GLU A 433 -1.30 -15.25 30.54
N GLU A 434 -0.39 -14.27 30.56
CA GLU A 434 -0.14 -13.34 29.45
C GLU A 434 0.19 -14.10 28.16
N LEU A 435 1.12 -15.05 28.21
CA LEU A 435 1.50 -15.88 27.07
C LEU A 435 0.32 -16.71 26.52
N GLN A 436 -0.56 -17.20 27.40
CA GLN A 436 -1.76 -17.94 26.99
C GLN A 436 -2.77 -17.03 26.27
N ASN A 437 -2.93 -15.79 26.75
CA ASN A 437 -3.77 -14.78 26.13
C ASN A 437 -3.21 -14.37 24.76
N GLU A 438 -1.90 -14.11 24.66
CA GLU A 438 -1.23 -13.82 23.38
C GLU A 438 -1.41 -14.98 22.38
N ARG A 439 -1.26 -16.23 22.84
CA ARG A 439 -1.50 -17.41 22.00
C ARG A 439 -2.95 -17.47 21.51
N PHE A 440 -3.92 -17.13 22.37
CA PHE A 440 -5.33 -17.10 21.99
C PHE A 440 -5.63 -16.00 20.98
N GLU A 441 -5.12 -14.78 21.18
CA GLU A 441 -5.22 -13.68 20.24
C GLU A 441 -4.59 -14.03 18.89
N ALA A 442 -3.38 -14.58 18.88
CA ALA A 442 -2.72 -15.02 17.66
C ALA A 442 -3.47 -16.17 16.94
N ALA A 443 -4.17 -17.03 17.69
CA ALA A 443 -4.97 -18.11 17.12
C ALA A 443 -6.29 -17.64 16.51
N THR A 444 -6.87 -16.56 17.05
CA THR A 444 -8.15 -15.98 16.61
C THR A 444 -7.97 -14.93 15.53
N ASN A 445 -6.95 -14.09 15.63
CA ASN A 445 -6.59 -13.08 14.65
C ASN A 445 -5.87 -13.69 13.44
N ARG A 446 -6.64 -14.37 12.58
CA ARG A 446 -6.13 -15.07 11.41
C ARG A 446 -6.11 -14.18 10.18
N THR A 447 -5.01 -14.27 9.44
CA THR A 447 -4.92 -13.63 8.13
C THR A 447 -5.77 -14.38 7.10
N VAL A 448 -6.70 -13.67 6.47
CA VAL A 448 -7.54 -14.20 5.40
C VAL A 448 -7.02 -13.71 4.06
N GLN A 449 -6.98 -14.61 3.08
CA GLN A 449 -6.58 -14.28 1.72
C GLN A 449 -7.80 -13.94 0.88
N LEU A 450 -7.80 -12.77 0.26
CA LEU A 450 -8.85 -12.32 -0.64
C LEU A 450 -8.24 -12.03 -2.01
N VAL A 451 -8.89 -12.50 -3.06
CA VAL A 451 -8.51 -12.23 -4.45
C VAL A 451 -9.45 -11.16 -4.98
N MET A 452 -8.90 -10.00 -5.33
CA MET A 452 -9.66 -8.85 -5.82
C MET A 452 -9.07 -8.33 -7.12
N LYS A 453 -9.90 -7.71 -7.95
CA LYS A 453 -9.45 -7.08 -9.20
C LYS A 453 -8.68 -5.78 -8.90
N ARG A 454 -7.67 -5.49 -9.71
CA ARG A 454 -6.91 -4.22 -9.64
C ARG A 454 -7.89 -3.07 -9.88
N GLY A 455 -7.94 -2.11 -8.94
CA GLY A 455 -8.91 -1.01 -8.92
C GLY A 455 -9.92 -1.09 -7.77
N TRP A 456 -10.07 -2.23 -7.10
CA TRP A 456 -10.81 -2.33 -5.82
C TRP A 456 -9.91 -2.05 -4.60
N ILE A 457 -8.61 -1.94 -4.84
CA ILE A 457 -7.61 -1.61 -3.84
C ILE A 457 -7.14 -0.21 -4.20
N GLU A 458 -7.46 0.76 -3.35
CA GLU A 458 -7.17 2.18 -3.57
C GLU A 458 -5.70 2.53 -3.33
N ILE A 459 -4.96 1.64 -2.69
CA ILE A 459 -3.57 1.87 -2.24
C ILE A 459 -2.59 1.30 -3.27
N GLN A 460 -1.48 2.01 -3.46
CA GLN A 460 -0.39 1.56 -4.31
C GLN A 460 0.30 0.34 -3.69
N GLN A 461 0.43 -0.72 -4.49
CA GLN A 461 0.99 -2.00 -4.04
C GLN A 461 2.45 -2.09 -4.46
N THR A 462 3.33 -2.29 -3.48
CA THR A 462 4.74 -2.65 -3.70
C THR A 462 4.95 -4.17 -3.67
N GLY A 463 3.92 -4.92 -3.25
CA GLY A 463 3.97 -6.38 -3.11
C GLY A 463 4.38 -6.84 -1.72
N ARG A 464 4.54 -5.92 -0.76
CA ARG A 464 4.87 -6.23 0.64
C ARG A 464 3.61 -6.32 1.50
N THR A 465 3.63 -7.16 2.53
CA THR A 465 2.53 -7.26 3.50
C THR A 465 2.33 -5.98 4.30
N THR A 466 3.38 -5.17 4.45
CA THR A 466 3.35 -3.88 5.15
C THR A 466 2.46 -2.84 4.47
N ASP A 467 2.23 -2.97 3.16
CA ASP A 467 1.37 -2.06 2.40
C ASP A 467 -0.07 -2.08 2.95
N PHE A 468 -0.45 -3.20 3.58
CA PHE A 468 -1.80 -3.44 4.10
C PHE A 468 -1.98 -3.09 5.58
N ALA A 469 -0.94 -2.63 6.27
CA ALA A 469 -0.99 -2.38 7.72
C ALA A 469 -2.03 -1.32 8.12
N ASN A 470 -2.19 -0.29 7.29
CA ASN A 470 -3.13 0.81 7.52
C ASN A 470 -4.40 0.70 6.65
N CYS A 471 -4.74 -0.51 6.21
CA CYS A 471 -5.89 -0.75 5.34
C CYS A 471 -7.09 -1.26 6.13
N VAL A 472 -8.29 -0.85 5.72
CA VAL A 472 -9.55 -1.38 6.23
C VAL A 472 -10.35 -1.98 5.08
N LEU A 473 -10.93 -3.15 5.30
CA LEU A 473 -11.86 -3.76 4.36
C LEU A 473 -13.26 -3.15 4.58
N ILE A 474 -13.79 -2.47 3.57
CA ILE A 474 -15.10 -1.83 3.60
C ILE A 474 -16.05 -2.60 2.68
N HIS A 475 -17.30 -2.80 3.12
CA HIS A 475 -18.29 -3.45 2.28
C HIS A 475 -18.74 -2.51 1.15
N ARG A 476 -18.95 -3.07 -0.05
CA ARG A 476 -19.31 -2.28 -1.24
C ARG A 476 -20.58 -1.45 -1.03
N THR A 477 -21.56 -2.00 -0.31
CA THR A 477 -22.84 -1.32 -0.04
C THR A 477 -22.63 0.00 0.69
N ASP A 478 -21.67 0.09 1.62
CA ASP A 478 -21.42 1.32 2.36
C ASP A 478 -20.93 2.43 1.42
N VAL A 479 -20.07 2.09 0.47
CA VAL A 479 -19.57 3.02 -0.55
C VAL A 479 -20.68 3.42 -1.53
N GLU A 480 -21.52 2.48 -1.95
CA GLU A 480 -22.66 2.75 -2.83
C GLU A 480 -23.71 3.64 -2.16
N ASP A 481 -23.99 3.43 -0.88
CA ASP A 481 -24.93 4.22 -0.08
C ASP A 481 -24.44 5.66 0.08
N ILE A 482 -23.16 5.84 0.40
CA ILE A 482 -22.53 7.16 0.47
C ILE A 482 -22.60 7.84 -0.90
N ASN A 483 -22.27 7.13 -1.98
CA ASN A 483 -22.36 7.67 -3.34
C ASN A 483 -23.81 8.07 -3.72
N ALA A 484 -24.81 7.30 -3.30
CA ALA A 484 -26.21 7.64 -3.50
C ALA A 484 -26.62 8.90 -2.72
N ILE A 485 -26.09 9.11 -1.51
CA ILE A 485 -26.28 10.34 -0.74
C ILE A 485 -25.60 11.53 -1.44
N ILE A 486 -24.35 11.38 -1.90
CA ILE A 486 -23.60 12.41 -2.61
C ILE A 486 -24.34 12.83 -3.89
N ARG A 487 -24.82 11.87 -4.69
CA ARG A 487 -25.60 12.16 -5.91
C ARG A 487 -26.89 12.93 -5.59
N ARG A 488 -27.62 12.52 -4.54
CA ARG A 488 -28.83 13.24 -4.08
C ARG A 488 -28.51 14.66 -3.63
N ALA A 489 -27.40 14.86 -2.90
CA ALA A 489 -26.96 16.20 -2.49
C ALA A 489 -26.54 17.05 -3.71
N GLY A 490 -25.82 16.47 -4.67
CA GLY A 490 -25.45 17.11 -5.92
C GLY A 490 -26.66 17.55 -6.74
N ALA A 491 -27.67 16.68 -6.87
CA ALA A 491 -28.93 17.01 -7.54
C ALA A 491 -29.67 18.16 -6.84
N LYS A 492 -29.73 18.17 -5.51
CA LYS A 492 -30.29 19.29 -4.74
C LYS A 492 -29.55 20.61 -5.00
N LYS A 493 -28.21 20.58 -5.04
CA LYS A 493 -27.39 21.76 -5.36
C LYS A 493 -27.68 22.28 -6.77
N LEU A 494 -27.72 21.39 -7.76
CA LEU A 494 -28.04 21.75 -9.15
C LEU A 494 -29.45 22.37 -9.25
N ASN A 495 -30.45 21.75 -8.62
CA ASN A 495 -31.81 22.29 -8.60
C ASN A 495 -31.88 23.67 -7.94
N ALA A 496 -31.15 23.88 -6.85
CA ALA A 496 -31.06 25.19 -6.22
C ALA A 496 -30.39 26.24 -7.14
N MET A 497 -29.33 25.86 -7.85
CA MET A 497 -28.68 26.72 -8.84
C MET A 497 -29.60 27.09 -10.01
N VAL A 498 -30.35 26.12 -10.54
CA VAL A 498 -31.35 26.36 -11.60
C VAL A 498 -32.46 27.28 -11.10
N ASN A 499 -32.97 27.04 -9.89
CA ASN A 499 -33.99 27.90 -9.29
C ASN A 499 -33.49 29.32 -9.07
N ALA A 500 -32.24 29.51 -8.64
CA ALA A 500 -31.62 30.82 -8.49
C ALA A 500 -31.48 31.54 -9.85
N ALA A 501 -31.11 30.81 -10.91
CA ALA A 501 -31.03 31.37 -12.26
C ALA A 501 -32.41 31.80 -12.80
N LEU A 502 -33.44 30.96 -12.62
CA LEU A 502 -34.82 31.28 -13.00
C LEU A 502 -35.36 32.47 -12.20
N PHE A 503 -35.07 32.53 -10.91
CA PHE A 503 -35.45 33.64 -10.05
C PHE A 503 -34.81 34.96 -10.52
N ARG A 504 -33.52 34.94 -10.86
CA ARG A 504 -32.82 36.11 -11.43
C ARG A 504 -33.43 36.54 -12.77
N ARG A 505 -33.79 35.60 -13.65
CA ARG A 505 -34.49 35.89 -14.90
C ARG A 505 -35.84 36.57 -14.65
N LYS A 506 -36.59 36.11 -13.64
CA LYS A 506 -37.87 36.71 -13.25
C LYS A 506 -37.69 38.14 -12.74
N ILE A 507 -36.67 38.40 -11.92
CA ILE A 507 -36.34 39.77 -11.45
C ILE A 507 -36.04 40.68 -12.65
N ILE A 508 -35.18 40.25 -13.57
CA ILE A 508 -34.82 41.04 -14.77
C ILE A 508 -36.06 41.36 -15.60
N TYR A 509 -36.96 40.39 -15.80
CA TYR A 509 -38.21 40.60 -16.52
C TYR A 509 -39.11 41.63 -15.83
N GLN A 510 -39.29 41.52 -14.50
CA GLN A 510 -40.08 42.47 -13.73
C GLN A 510 -39.47 43.88 -13.73
N GLU A 511 -38.14 43.99 -13.67
CA GLU A 511 -37.45 45.28 -13.80
C GLU A 511 -37.68 45.91 -15.17
N TRP A 512 -37.63 45.11 -16.24
CA TRP A 512 -37.93 45.57 -17.59
C TRP A 512 -39.38 46.03 -17.73
N GLU A 513 -40.34 45.25 -17.22
CA GLU A 513 -41.77 45.58 -17.25
C GLU A 513 -42.05 46.89 -16.51
N HIS A 514 -41.46 47.06 -15.33
CA HIS A 514 -41.54 48.30 -14.57
C HIS A 514 -40.93 49.51 -15.33
N ARG A 515 -39.82 49.33 -16.05
CA ARG A 515 -39.25 50.38 -16.90
C ARG A 515 -40.18 50.72 -18.07
N ALA A 516 -40.79 49.73 -18.71
CA ALA A 516 -41.74 49.92 -19.80
C ALA A 516 -42.98 50.69 -19.33
N LEU A 517 -43.57 50.31 -18.19
CA LEU A 517 -44.70 51.01 -17.59
C LEU A 517 -44.34 52.45 -17.19
N LYS A 518 -43.12 52.69 -16.68
CA LYS A 518 -42.64 54.06 -16.40
C LYS A 518 -42.55 54.92 -17.66
N LEU A 519 -42.10 54.35 -18.79
CA LEU A 519 -42.07 55.04 -20.08
C LEU A 519 -43.48 55.36 -20.57
N GLN A 520 -44.42 54.41 -20.47
CA GLN A 520 -45.82 54.65 -20.80
C GLN A 520 -46.44 55.74 -19.93
N LEU A 521 -46.17 55.74 -18.62
CA LEU A 521 -46.62 56.80 -17.72
C LEU A 521 -46.05 58.17 -18.11
N ARG A 522 -44.81 58.23 -18.58
CA ARG A 522 -44.22 59.47 -19.08
C ARG A 522 -44.90 59.93 -20.36
N ASP A 523 -45.10 59.03 -21.33
CA ASP A 523 -45.78 59.34 -22.58
C ASP A 523 -47.22 59.82 -22.33
N LEU A 524 -47.98 59.15 -21.46
CA LEU A 524 -49.32 59.59 -21.07
C LEU A 524 -49.32 60.96 -20.37
N ARG A 525 -48.30 61.27 -19.56
CA ARG A 525 -48.14 62.61 -18.97
C ARG A 525 -47.84 63.66 -20.04
N ASP A 526 -46.99 63.33 -21.01
CA ASP A 526 -46.68 64.22 -22.13
C ASP A 526 -47.92 64.44 -23.01
N GLN A 527 -48.70 63.39 -23.29
CA GLN A 527 -50.00 63.48 -23.97
C GLN A 527 -51.02 64.30 -23.18
N LEU A 528 -51.09 64.14 -21.86
CA LEU A 528 -51.96 64.96 -21.01
C LEU A 528 -51.53 66.43 -21.08
N ALA A 529 -50.23 66.71 -21.03
CA ALA A 529 -49.69 68.06 -21.16
C ALA A 529 -49.93 68.67 -22.56
N THR A 530 -49.96 67.87 -23.64
CA THR A 530 -50.34 68.37 -24.97
C THR A 530 -51.83 68.65 -25.05
N VAL A 531 -52.68 67.79 -24.50
CA VAL A 531 -54.14 68.02 -24.43
C VAL A 531 -54.47 69.26 -23.60
N GLU A 532 -53.82 69.47 -22.45
CA GLU A 532 -53.98 70.69 -21.64
C GLU A 532 -53.56 71.96 -22.40
N LYS A 533 -52.54 71.87 -23.27
CA LYS A 533 -52.06 72.98 -24.11
C LYS A 533 -52.89 73.16 -25.39
N CYS A 534 -53.67 72.16 -25.80
CA CYS A 534 -54.55 72.25 -26.96
C CYS A 534 -55.72 73.21 -26.67
N LYS A 535 -55.64 74.41 -27.26
CA LYS A 535 -56.76 75.35 -27.26
C LYS A 535 -57.86 74.84 -28.21
N ILE A 536 -59.06 74.62 -27.68
CA ILE A 536 -60.23 74.24 -28.47
C ILE A 536 -60.55 75.39 -29.44
N THR A 537 -60.29 75.19 -30.72
CA THR A 537 -60.65 76.15 -31.78
C THR A 537 -62.16 76.11 -32.03
N LYS A 538 -62.72 77.20 -32.57
CA LYS A 538 -64.17 77.31 -32.84
C LYS A 538 -64.69 76.20 -33.75
N GLU A 539 -63.86 75.67 -34.66
CA GLU A 539 -64.21 74.54 -35.52
C GLU A 539 -64.41 73.24 -34.73
N VAL A 540 -63.52 72.94 -33.79
CA VAL A 540 -63.64 71.78 -32.89
C VAL A 540 -64.84 71.94 -31.95
N GLN A 541 -65.13 73.17 -31.51
CA GLN A 541 -66.30 73.48 -30.68
C GLN A 541 -67.62 73.31 -31.47
N SER A 542 -67.66 73.71 -32.74
CA SER A 542 -68.79 73.48 -33.64
C SER A 542 -68.99 71.98 -33.91
N TRP A 543 -67.91 71.24 -34.14
CA TRP A 543 -67.98 69.79 -34.34
C TRP A 543 -68.47 69.04 -33.09
N LEU A 544 -67.95 69.38 -31.90
CA LEU A 544 -68.42 68.81 -30.63
C LEU A 544 -69.88 69.18 -30.32
N LYS A 545 -70.33 70.40 -30.66
CA LYS A 545 -71.74 70.82 -30.55
C LYS A 545 -72.65 70.04 -31.50
N MET A 546 -72.22 69.79 -32.74
CA MET A 546 -72.97 68.94 -33.67
C MET A 546 -73.08 67.49 -33.17
N LYS A 547 -72.04 66.96 -32.54
CA LYS A 547 -72.05 65.61 -31.94
C LYS A 547 -72.95 65.50 -30.69
N GLY A 548 -73.08 66.58 -29.92
CA GLY A 548 -73.94 66.64 -28.71
C GLY A 548 -75.44 66.76 -28.99
N MET A 549 -75.85 67.34 -30.14
CA MET A 549 -77.27 67.55 -30.48
C MET A 549 -77.95 66.32 -31.12
N LYS A 550 -77.25 65.20 -31.32
CA LYS A 550 -77.76 63.94 -31.93
C LYS A 550 -78.58 64.11 -33.23
N ARG A 551 -78.54 65.29 -33.87
CA ARG A 551 -78.99 65.50 -35.25
C ARG A 551 -77.85 65.08 -36.16
N THR A 552 -77.85 63.80 -36.44
CA THR A 552 -77.19 63.22 -37.61
C THR A 552 -78.32 62.69 -38.47
N GLU A 553 -78.83 63.54 -39.35
CA GLU A 553 -79.55 63.09 -40.55
C GLU A 553 -78.56 62.25 -41.37
N ASP A 554 -78.80 60.94 -41.40
CA ASP A 554 -78.75 59.93 -42.47
C ASP A 554 -77.74 60.01 -43.65
N LEU A 555 -76.90 61.03 -43.79
CA LEU A 555 -75.85 61.09 -44.81
C LEU A 555 -74.54 60.41 -44.39
N SER A 556 -74.30 60.23 -43.10
CA SER A 556 -73.03 59.67 -42.57
C SER A 556 -73.04 58.15 -42.41
N GLN A 557 -74.19 57.50 -42.19
CA GLN A 557 -74.23 56.03 -42.06
C GLN A 557 -73.95 55.37 -43.41
N LEU A 558 -74.50 55.89 -44.51
CA LEU A 558 -74.25 55.34 -45.84
C LEU A 558 -72.79 55.54 -46.29
N ALA A 559 -72.19 56.70 -45.96
CA ALA A 559 -70.78 56.97 -46.25
C ALA A 559 -69.84 56.14 -45.35
N LEU A 560 -70.24 55.88 -44.10
CA LEU A 560 -69.48 55.04 -43.18
C LEU A 560 -69.59 53.56 -43.56
N GLU A 561 -70.77 53.07 -43.95
CA GLU A 561 -70.95 51.72 -44.50
C GLU A 561 -70.21 51.52 -45.82
N LYS A 562 -70.12 52.57 -46.66
CA LYS A 562 -69.31 52.54 -47.89
C LYS A 562 -67.82 52.56 -47.58
N LYS A 563 -67.39 53.29 -46.54
CA LYS A 563 -65.99 53.24 -46.04
C LYS A 563 -65.64 51.93 -45.35
N ILE A 564 -66.56 51.34 -44.59
CA ILE A 564 -66.36 50.02 -43.95
C ILE A 564 -66.31 48.94 -45.02
N ARG A 565 -67.20 48.97 -46.03
CA ARG A 565 -67.11 48.07 -47.18
C ARG A 565 -65.81 48.24 -47.95
N ASN A 566 -65.39 49.47 -48.26
CA ASN A 566 -64.11 49.70 -48.93
C ASN A 566 -62.90 49.32 -48.06
N ALA A 567 -62.99 49.44 -46.72
CA ALA A 567 -61.93 49.01 -45.81
C ALA A 567 -61.82 47.48 -45.72
N VAL A 568 -62.97 46.78 -45.67
CA VAL A 568 -63.02 45.31 -45.73
C VAL A 568 -62.51 44.82 -47.08
N GLN A 569 -62.90 45.48 -48.18
CA GLN A 569 -62.45 45.12 -49.52
C GLN A 569 -60.96 45.40 -49.73
N ASN A 570 -60.41 46.48 -49.16
CA ASN A 570 -58.96 46.74 -49.13
C ASN A 570 -58.21 45.75 -48.23
N GLU A 571 -58.77 45.33 -47.09
CA GLU A 571 -58.15 44.29 -46.26
C GLU A 571 -58.20 42.90 -46.93
N GLU A 572 -59.27 42.60 -47.67
CA GLU A 572 -59.38 41.39 -48.51
C GLU A 572 -58.43 41.43 -49.71
N GLU A 573 -58.26 42.57 -50.38
CA GLU A 573 -57.25 42.76 -51.43
C GLU A 573 -55.83 42.66 -50.87
N LEU A 574 -55.54 43.24 -49.69
CA LEU A 574 -54.24 43.12 -49.02
C LEU A 574 -53.98 41.67 -48.56
N LEU A 575 -55.00 40.94 -48.09
CA LEU A 575 -54.93 39.52 -47.76
C LEU A 575 -54.71 38.64 -49.01
N MET A 576 -55.30 39.02 -50.13
CA MET A 576 -55.14 38.33 -51.42
C MET A 576 -53.78 38.64 -52.07
N GLU A 577 -53.27 39.86 -51.92
CA GLU A 577 -51.91 40.26 -52.29
C GLU A 577 -50.85 39.57 -51.40
N LEU A 578 -51.12 39.43 -50.09
CA LEU A 578 -50.32 38.59 -49.17
C LEU A 578 -50.38 37.11 -49.53
N TYR A 579 -51.51 36.57 -49.98
CA TYR A 579 -51.62 35.17 -50.41
C TYR A 579 -50.88 34.88 -51.70
N VAL A 580 -50.84 35.83 -52.64
CA VAL A 580 -50.11 35.71 -53.91
C VAL A 580 -48.60 35.95 -53.71
N TYR A 581 -48.18 36.88 -52.84
CA TYR A 581 -46.76 37.07 -52.51
C TYR A 581 -46.18 36.02 -51.53
N GLN A 582 -47.00 35.36 -50.70
CA GLN A 582 -46.51 34.33 -49.76
C GLN A 582 -46.46 32.91 -50.35
N GLY A 583 -46.99 32.68 -51.56
CA GLY A 583 -46.92 31.39 -52.25
C GLY A 583 -45.51 31.06 -52.76
N ASP A 584 -44.89 32.01 -53.48
CA ASP A 584 -43.52 31.86 -54.01
C ASP A 584 -42.46 32.15 -52.95
N ASP A 585 -42.63 33.20 -52.14
CA ASP A 585 -41.63 33.55 -51.13
C ASP A 585 -41.52 32.53 -49.99
N ARG A 586 -42.51 31.68 -49.71
CA ARG A 586 -42.36 30.66 -48.65
C ARG A 586 -41.53 29.47 -49.13
N LEU A 587 -41.60 29.13 -50.42
CA LEU A 587 -40.74 28.11 -51.01
C LEU A 587 -39.31 28.65 -51.18
N ASP A 588 -39.14 29.88 -51.65
CA ASP A 588 -37.81 30.51 -51.78
C ASP A 588 -37.20 30.93 -50.45
N ARG A 589 -37.98 31.38 -49.45
CA ARG A 589 -37.46 31.57 -48.08
C ARG A 589 -37.21 30.25 -47.38
N ALA A 590 -37.96 29.17 -47.62
CA ALA A 590 -37.65 27.86 -47.05
C ALA A 590 -36.41 27.23 -47.71
N PHE A 591 -36.22 27.37 -49.02
CA PHE A 591 -35.01 26.96 -49.74
C PHE A 591 -33.81 27.85 -49.38
N GLY A 592 -34.01 29.16 -49.22
CA GLY A 592 -33.00 30.12 -48.77
C GLY A 592 -32.61 29.93 -47.31
N ILE A 593 -33.56 29.68 -46.40
CA ILE A 593 -33.27 29.36 -44.99
C ILE A 593 -32.58 27.99 -44.90
N ASN A 594 -32.98 26.99 -45.67
CA ASN A 594 -32.26 25.71 -45.73
C ASN A 594 -30.86 25.87 -46.35
N GLY A 595 -30.70 26.69 -47.39
CA GLY A 595 -29.41 27.00 -48.01
C GLY A 595 -28.49 27.81 -47.10
N ASP A 596 -29.02 28.77 -46.35
CA ASP A 596 -28.29 29.55 -45.33
C ASP A 596 -27.92 28.69 -44.12
N ILE A 597 -28.79 27.75 -43.74
CA ILE A 597 -28.51 26.74 -42.72
C ILE A 597 -27.43 25.77 -43.22
N GLU A 598 -27.50 25.31 -44.46
CA GLU A 598 -26.48 24.45 -45.08
C GLU A 598 -25.15 25.17 -45.24
N GLN A 599 -25.15 26.45 -45.63
CA GLN A 599 -23.95 27.29 -45.64
C GLN A 599 -23.40 27.51 -44.23
N ARG A 600 -24.24 27.79 -43.22
CA ARG A 600 -23.79 27.89 -41.82
C ARG A 600 -23.25 26.56 -41.30
N ILE A 601 -23.86 25.43 -41.66
CA ILE A 601 -23.36 24.09 -41.33
C ILE A 601 -22.03 23.84 -42.05
N ALA A 602 -21.88 24.23 -43.31
CA ALA A 602 -20.64 24.08 -44.06
C ALA A 602 -19.51 24.96 -43.50
N VAL A 603 -19.80 26.21 -43.12
CA VAL A 603 -18.87 27.12 -42.44
C VAL A 603 -18.49 26.56 -41.08
N LYS A 604 -19.45 26.10 -40.28
CA LYS A 604 -19.17 25.46 -38.97
C LYS A 604 -18.41 24.14 -39.11
N ARG A 605 -18.65 23.36 -40.17
CA ARG A 605 -17.85 22.16 -40.49
C ARG A 605 -16.42 22.51 -40.89
N LYS A 606 -16.20 23.62 -41.61
CA LYS A 606 -14.85 24.13 -41.92
C LYS A 606 -14.15 24.64 -40.67
N GLU A 607 -14.83 25.41 -39.83
CA GLU A 607 -14.31 25.85 -38.52
C GLU A 607 -13.99 24.66 -37.62
N ASN A 608 -14.85 23.65 -37.53
CA ASN A 608 -14.57 22.43 -36.77
C ASN A 608 -13.38 21.65 -37.34
N LYS A 609 -13.22 21.59 -38.68
CA LYS A 609 -12.02 20.98 -39.28
C LYS A 609 -10.75 21.76 -38.96
N LEU A 610 -10.81 23.10 -38.94
CA LEU A 610 -9.68 23.93 -38.54
C LEU A 610 -9.36 23.75 -37.05
N LEU A 611 -10.38 23.71 -36.19
CA LEU A 611 -10.21 23.42 -34.76
C LEU A 611 -9.68 22.00 -34.53
N ASP A 612 -10.12 21.00 -35.31
CA ASP A 612 -9.60 19.64 -35.23
C ASP A 612 -8.13 19.59 -35.67
N GLN A 613 -7.74 20.37 -36.69
CA GLN A 613 -6.35 20.50 -37.13
C GLN A 613 -5.51 21.23 -36.07
N GLU A 614 -6.03 22.29 -35.48
CA GLU A 614 -5.38 23.04 -34.40
C GLU A 614 -5.25 22.18 -33.14
N THR A 615 -6.26 21.38 -32.81
CA THR A 615 -6.23 20.42 -31.69
C THR A 615 -5.23 19.30 -31.95
N ARG A 616 -5.09 18.85 -33.21
CA ARG A 616 -4.04 17.88 -33.59
C ARG A 616 -2.65 18.50 -33.50
N ALA A 617 -2.47 19.73 -33.96
CA ALA A 617 -1.21 20.45 -33.85
C ALA A 617 -0.83 20.67 -32.37
N LEU A 618 -1.77 21.15 -31.55
CA LEU A 618 -1.60 21.27 -30.10
C LEU A 618 -1.31 19.93 -29.42
N ASN A 619 -1.95 18.84 -29.84
CA ASN A 619 -1.63 17.52 -29.31
C ASN A 619 -0.22 17.08 -29.69
N ILE A 620 0.23 17.36 -30.91
CA ILE A 620 1.62 17.09 -31.34
C ILE A 620 2.59 17.90 -30.48
N ASP A 621 2.36 19.22 -30.33
CA ASP A 621 3.17 20.10 -29.49
C ASP A 621 3.18 19.64 -28.02
N VAL A 622 2.04 19.24 -27.48
CA VAL A 622 1.92 18.72 -26.10
C VAL A 622 2.64 17.38 -25.96
N THR A 623 2.57 16.49 -26.96
CA THR A 623 3.34 15.24 -26.93
C THR A 623 4.84 15.49 -27.06
N GLU A 624 5.26 16.48 -27.83
CA GLU A 624 6.66 16.87 -27.97
C GLU A 624 7.18 17.52 -26.68
N GLN A 625 6.38 18.38 -26.04
CA GLN A 625 6.66 18.92 -24.70
C GLN A 625 6.72 17.81 -23.64
N HIS A 626 5.85 16.80 -23.72
CA HIS A 626 5.91 15.64 -22.83
C HIS A 626 7.16 14.77 -23.07
N LEU A 627 7.67 14.71 -24.30
CA LEU A 627 8.90 14.00 -24.64
C LEU A 627 10.15 14.76 -24.16
N GLN A 628 10.10 16.10 -24.16
CA GLN A 628 11.14 17.00 -23.64
C GLN A 628 11.00 17.26 -22.13
N ARG A 629 10.01 16.65 -21.47
CA ARG A 629 9.69 16.89 -20.05
C ARG A 629 10.66 16.15 -19.15
N ASP A 630 11.53 16.92 -18.49
CA ASP A 630 12.46 16.40 -17.50
C ASP A 630 11.75 16.21 -16.15
N THR A 631 11.20 15.01 -15.94
CA THR A 631 10.39 14.68 -14.76
C THR A 631 11.16 14.77 -13.44
N GLU A 632 12.49 14.66 -13.47
CA GLU A 632 13.33 14.79 -12.29
C GLU A 632 13.41 16.26 -11.86
N LEU A 633 13.59 17.18 -12.81
CA LEU A 633 13.68 18.61 -12.54
C LEU A 633 12.34 19.16 -11.99
N GLU A 634 11.20 18.74 -12.54
CA GLU A 634 9.88 19.09 -12.01
C GLU A 634 9.64 18.57 -10.59
N GLN A 635 10.09 17.36 -10.27
CA GLN A 635 10.00 16.82 -8.92
C GLN A 635 10.87 17.62 -7.95
N THR A 636 12.04 18.07 -8.37
CA THR A 636 12.89 18.93 -7.54
C THR A 636 12.26 20.31 -7.31
N GLU A 637 11.62 20.91 -8.31
CA GLU A 637 10.90 22.18 -8.15
C GLU A 637 9.64 22.04 -7.31
N GLN A 638 8.88 20.95 -7.46
CA GLN A 638 7.74 20.66 -6.59
C GLN A 638 8.16 20.46 -5.14
N LYS A 639 9.28 19.76 -4.91
CA LYS A 639 9.84 19.61 -3.57
C LYS A 639 10.30 20.95 -2.99
N ALA A 640 11.00 21.77 -3.78
CA ALA A 640 11.42 23.10 -3.36
C ALA A 640 10.25 24.06 -3.07
N THR A 641 9.16 23.96 -3.83
CA THR A 641 7.93 24.76 -3.59
C THR A 641 7.16 24.26 -2.37
N GLN A 642 7.10 22.95 -2.14
CA GLN A 642 6.56 22.38 -0.90
C GLN A 642 7.38 22.79 0.33
N ASP A 643 8.70 22.75 0.23
CA ASP A 643 9.61 23.19 1.31
C ASP A 643 9.44 24.68 1.60
N ARG A 644 9.31 25.52 0.56
CA ARG A 644 8.98 26.95 0.72
C ARG A 644 7.62 27.15 1.38
N MET A 645 6.60 26.39 0.97
CA MET A 645 5.27 26.47 1.56
C MET A 645 5.28 26.05 3.03
N ALA A 646 5.98 24.96 3.36
CA ALA A 646 6.16 24.49 4.73
C ALA A 646 6.88 25.53 5.59
N ALA A 647 7.94 26.16 5.07
CA ALA A 647 8.64 27.24 5.76
C ALA A 647 7.75 28.47 5.99
N ILE A 648 6.88 28.82 5.04
CA ILE A 648 5.90 29.92 5.21
C ILE A 648 4.87 29.57 6.28
N VAL A 649 4.36 28.33 6.30
CA VAL A 649 3.40 27.86 7.30
C VAL A 649 4.02 27.85 8.70
N GLU A 650 5.24 27.35 8.85
CA GLU A 650 5.94 27.36 10.14
C GLU A 650 6.27 28.79 10.58
N ARG A 651 6.69 29.67 9.67
CA ARG A 651 6.86 31.09 9.97
C ARG A 651 5.54 31.72 10.46
N ALA A 652 4.42 31.44 9.80
CA ALA A 652 3.12 31.95 10.21
C ALA A 652 2.70 31.40 11.59
N ARG A 653 3.00 30.13 11.88
CA ARG A 653 2.76 29.51 13.19
C ARG A 653 3.59 30.17 14.28
N LEU A 654 4.89 30.38 14.04
CA LEU A 654 5.79 31.06 14.97
C LEU A 654 5.36 32.51 15.21
N VAL A 655 4.93 33.24 14.18
CA VAL A 655 4.40 34.61 14.34
C VAL A 655 3.15 34.61 15.20
N ARG A 656 2.20 33.68 15.01
CA ARG A 656 1.03 33.56 15.88
C ARG A 656 1.42 33.23 17.33
N LEU A 657 2.42 32.38 17.53
CA LEU A 657 2.92 32.06 18.87
C LEU A 657 3.53 33.28 19.55
N VAL A 658 4.35 34.05 18.83
CA VAL A 658 4.93 35.31 19.34
C VAL A 658 3.83 36.33 19.67
N GLN A 659 2.80 36.45 18.83
CA GLN A 659 1.65 37.32 19.11
C GLN A 659 0.87 36.87 20.35
N ALA A 660 0.66 35.56 20.53
CA ALA A 660 0.02 35.00 21.72
C ALA A 660 0.87 35.21 22.99
N GLN A 661 2.19 35.06 22.90
CA GLN A 661 3.09 35.35 24.02
C GLN A 661 3.12 36.85 24.33
N HIS A 662 3.11 37.71 23.32
CA HIS A 662 3.09 39.16 23.51
C HIS A 662 1.80 39.65 24.17
N THR A 663 0.64 39.11 23.75
CA THR A 663 -0.64 39.39 24.40
C THR A 663 -0.65 38.93 25.86
N HIS A 664 -0.11 37.74 26.15
CA HIS A 664 0.02 37.26 27.53
C HIS A 664 0.98 38.13 28.38
N ILE A 665 2.08 38.63 27.80
CA ILE A 665 2.99 39.57 28.48
C ILE A 665 2.28 40.91 28.75
N LEU A 666 1.46 41.40 27.82
CA LEU A 666 0.64 42.60 28.03
C LEU A 666 -0.39 42.39 29.14
N GLU A 667 -1.06 41.25 29.17
CA GLU A 667 -1.99 40.87 30.25
C GLU A 667 -1.27 40.84 31.60
N LEU A 668 -0.11 40.18 31.69
CA LEU A 668 0.70 40.19 32.90
C LEU A 668 1.18 41.61 33.29
N GLY A 669 1.55 42.43 32.31
CA GLY A 669 1.93 43.82 32.51
C GLY A 669 0.78 44.68 33.06
N THR A 670 -0.43 44.51 32.52
CA THR A 670 -1.63 45.19 33.03
C THR A 670 -2.01 44.69 34.42
N MET A 671 -1.90 43.39 34.70
CA MET A 671 -2.09 42.85 36.05
C MET A 671 -1.07 43.40 37.04
N LEU A 672 0.19 43.56 36.63
CA LEU A 672 1.25 44.14 37.44
C LEU A 672 1.01 45.63 37.71
N GLU A 673 0.59 46.41 36.70
CA GLU A 673 0.17 47.80 36.88
C GLU A 673 -1.06 47.91 37.80
N LEU A 674 -2.07 47.05 37.63
CA LEU A 674 -3.22 46.99 38.54
C LEU A 674 -2.82 46.64 39.99
N GLN A 675 -1.83 45.77 40.17
CA GLN A 675 -1.27 45.48 41.49
C GLN A 675 -0.45 46.64 42.06
N ARG A 676 0.29 47.38 41.22
CA ARG A 676 0.97 48.62 41.61
C ARG A 676 -0.02 49.71 42.03
N LEU A 677 -1.12 49.89 41.30
CA LEU A 677 -2.22 50.79 41.65
C LEU A 677 -2.89 50.40 42.97
N LYS A 678 -2.93 49.11 43.31
CA LYS A 678 -3.42 48.61 44.61
C LYS A 678 -2.44 48.84 45.77
N THR A 679 -1.15 48.94 45.49
CA THR A 679 -0.09 49.07 46.52
C THR A 679 0.43 50.49 46.72
N TYR A 680 0.25 51.38 45.74
CA TYR A 680 0.63 52.79 45.84
C TYR A 680 -0.54 53.68 45.37
N PRO A 681 -1.05 54.60 46.20
CA PRO A 681 -2.11 55.52 45.79
C PRO A 681 -1.54 56.51 44.76
N THR A 682 -2.01 56.42 43.52
CA THR A 682 -1.64 57.37 42.47
C THR A 682 -2.47 58.63 42.64
N LEU A 683 -1.83 59.74 42.98
CA LEU A 683 -2.42 61.08 42.97
C LEU A 683 -2.84 61.43 41.54
N THR A 684 -4.13 61.31 41.21
CA THR A 684 -4.66 61.79 39.94
C THR A 684 -4.74 63.31 39.97
N ALA A 685 -3.77 63.98 39.35
CA ALA A 685 -3.95 65.36 38.92
C ALA A 685 -4.99 65.39 37.79
N SER A 686 -5.99 66.25 37.94
CA SER A 686 -7.03 66.48 36.94
C SER A 686 -6.43 67.13 35.69
N THR A 687 -6.63 66.53 34.53
CA THR A 687 -6.50 67.27 33.26
C THR A 687 -7.60 66.86 32.30
N SER A 688 -8.62 67.72 32.28
CA SER A 688 -9.31 68.12 31.06
C SER A 688 -8.28 68.44 29.95
N VAL A 689 -8.74 68.36 28.70
CA VAL A 689 -8.06 68.70 27.43
C VAL A 689 -7.22 67.56 26.81
N MET A 690 -7.78 66.92 25.77
CA MET A 690 -7.25 66.92 24.39
C MET A 690 -7.93 65.82 23.56
N THR A 691 -9.08 66.17 23.00
CA THR A 691 -9.45 65.74 21.65
C THR A 691 -8.38 66.26 20.68
N HIS A 692 -7.52 65.41 20.13
CA HIS A 692 -6.96 65.60 18.80
C HIS A 692 -6.14 64.38 18.34
N ASN A 693 -6.31 64.04 17.07
CA ASN A 693 -5.42 63.21 16.23
C ASN A 693 -5.62 61.69 16.26
N ALA A 694 -6.79 61.27 15.77
CA ALA A 694 -6.83 60.18 14.80
C ALA A 694 -6.15 60.67 13.52
N HIS A 695 -4.88 60.32 13.31
CA HIS A 695 -4.18 60.22 12.02
C HIS A 695 -2.70 60.10 12.32
N HIS A 696 -2.15 58.89 12.30
CA HIS A 696 -0.89 58.57 11.62
C HIS A 696 -0.56 57.08 11.74
N LEU A 697 -0.19 56.50 10.58
CA LEU A 697 0.72 55.37 10.40
C LEU A 697 0.13 53.95 10.42
N LEU A 698 -0.64 53.68 9.36
CA LEU A 698 -0.25 52.64 8.41
C LEU A 698 1.16 52.96 7.88
N SER A 699 2.18 52.17 8.25
CA SER A 699 3.47 52.08 7.56
C SER A 699 4.34 50.99 8.20
N ASN A 700 4.61 49.95 7.40
CA ASN A 700 5.50 48.78 7.58
C ASN A 700 5.01 47.59 8.40
#